data_AF-A0A937AH70-F1
#
_entry.id   AF-A0A937AH70-F1
#
_cell.length_a   1.000
_cell.length_b   1.000
_cell.length_c   1.000
_cell.angle_alpha   90.00
_cell.angle_beta   90.00
_cell.angle_gamma   90.00
#
_symmetry.space_group_name_H-M   'P 1'
#
loop_
_entity.id
_entity.type
_entity.pdbx_description
1 polymer ?
#
loop_
_entity_poly.entity_id
_entity_poly.type
_entity_poly.pdbx_seq_one_letter_code
_entity_poly.pdbx_strand_id
1 'polypeptide(L)'
;MKRLPRLLVAAALAWLIGMPALSWAQTYTATANATTQALYPWIDISTTGTQVPLADDGVSGDLALGFSFTFGSTTYTTVNITANGMLQFGTATSGGYQNSALPLTGSSGEPNIDAAMLPLWDDLNPDGDGSFIRYRSMGVSPNRVFVVSWLAVPYYCSNSGATCNNGHNQTRTIFATFQVQVHEQGHFVYRYGAVDGSGGTHTSGPTISNPLGATVGYELTNADYAQYSYRSASVPNNTTILWQRPVVATTPGGFNAFDTGTAAGSITGFIRTKVAGTAFDLAVVALNSTRTAVLTTFTGDVRVELLDTSDNSGTLNTTTGCRSTWTSVLSTSTLNFATGDAGRDNISHTQSNSWRDVRLRVSYPATGTATVIGCSTDNFAIRPSSFAAFSVTDTNSSTAGTTRTLANTSLTGGNVHKAGQPFTVRATAVNSSGVTTTSYSGTPAASITHCAAGTACGGTLGTLSYSPTNSSGVLTASNATYSEGGAFNLQLVDTSFAAVDASDGSTPAERYITSATQSVGRFVPDHFDFTVTATPQLRTFGSTCTSRSFTYFGQPFGYATLPRATVTARSAGNALVTNYPSSRLGALQATLTNYTFAPATQTLDLAGTTAATSTYVSSGTADVQATSTGHTLTVRRSTTTPQSVLAEAGYSISVDWVVSDPSETLAGVSGNETISGTQSFSDMAFDTASHEFRYGQLRLGSAYGSDLVALAVPLETQYWNGTSFVPNTADHCTTLATSSVSLANFRGGLAACETAPSATSMSFSSGRAAMRLQAPGSGNAGSVDGTVQLGATITAGAVRCSAIGAATSGAVAANLPWLQSKAPGGTTFDQNPSARFSFGQHKSPLIQLREMY
;
A
#
# COMPACT_ATOMS: atom_id res chain seq x y z
N MET A 1 -13.17 45.49 66.95
CA MET A 1 -12.75 44.07 66.93
C MET A 1 -12.21 43.80 65.53
N LYS A 2 -10.97 43.39 65.24
CA LYS A 2 -9.73 43.14 65.97
C LYS A 2 -8.60 43.81 65.16
N ARG A 3 -7.65 44.43 65.86
CA ARG A 3 -6.41 45.03 65.36
C ARG A 3 -5.25 44.01 65.44
N LEU A 4 -4.22 44.18 64.59
CA LEU A 4 -2.75 44.24 64.85
C LEU A 4 -1.90 43.66 63.67
N PRO A 5 -0.60 44.01 63.50
CA PRO A 5 -0.09 44.63 62.27
C PRO A 5 1.15 43.92 61.66
N ARG A 6 1.63 44.38 60.50
CA ARG A 6 3.02 44.13 60.05
C ARG A 6 3.68 45.46 59.70
N LEU A 7 4.24 46.10 60.74
CA LEU A 7 5.39 46.99 60.63
C LEU A 7 6.66 46.13 60.46
N LEU A 8 7.70 46.70 59.86
CA LEU A 8 9.03 46.15 59.51
C LEU A 8 9.11 45.55 58.10
N VAL A 9 9.37 46.41 57.09
CA VAL A 9 10.49 46.36 56.12
C VAL A 9 10.33 47.60 55.21
N ALA A 10 10.68 48.79 55.69
CA ALA A 10 10.66 50.02 54.87
C ALA A 10 11.66 51.09 55.36
N ALA A 11 12.74 50.69 56.02
CA ALA A 11 13.70 51.62 56.64
C ALA A 11 15.17 51.20 56.46
N ALA A 12 15.55 50.70 55.28
CA ALA A 12 16.95 50.38 54.97
C ALA A 12 17.34 50.64 53.49
N LEU A 13 16.65 51.56 52.81
CA LEU A 13 16.89 51.82 51.37
C LEU A 13 17.16 53.29 51.03
N ALA A 14 17.67 54.09 51.97
CA ALA A 14 17.89 55.53 51.74
C ALA A 14 19.18 56.12 52.32
N TRP A 15 20.15 55.30 52.76
CA TRP A 15 21.46 55.78 53.23
C TRP A 15 22.59 54.88 52.71
N LEU A 16 22.85 54.96 51.41
CA LEU A 16 24.10 54.51 50.76
C LEU A 16 24.32 55.20 49.39
N ILE A 17 23.78 56.42 49.23
CA ILE A 17 24.11 57.29 48.10
C ILE A 17 25.28 58.15 48.56
N GLY A 18 26.49 57.72 48.22
CA GLY A 18 27.73 58.42 48.59
C GLY A 18 29.01 57.59 48.55
N MET A 19 29.02 56.42 47.92
CA MET A 19 30.28 55.75 47.52
C MET A 19 30.43 55.87 46.01
N PRO A 20 31.60 56.26 45.48
CA PRO A 20 31.86 56.03 44.07
C PRO A 20 31.94 54.51 43.86
N ALA A 21 30.93 53.94 43.22
CA ALA A 21 31.07 52.64 42.57
C ALA A 21 31.68 52.88 41.19
N LEU A 22 32.98 52.60 41.05
CA LEU A 22 33.80 52.36 39.84
C LEU A 22 35.24 52.25 40.38
N SER A 23 35.97 51.14 40.26
CA SER A 23 36.30 50.42 39.03
C SER A 23 36.37 48.90 39.26
N TRP A 24 35.80 48.13 38.34
CA TRP A 24 36.31 46.78 38.10
C TRP A 24 37.64 46.93 37.39
N ALA A 25 38.69 46.34 37.94
CA ALA A 25 39.96 46.26 37.25
C ALA A 25 40.76 45.05 37.76
N GLN A 26 40.17 43.88 37.48
CA GLN A 26 40.90 42.63 37.35
C GLN A 26 40.37 41.94 36.09
N THR A 27 40.94 42.27 34.92
CA THR A 27 40.55 41.65 33.65
C THR A 27 40.71 40.13 33.66
N TYR A 28 41.70 39.63 34.40
CA TYR A 28 41.96 38.20 34.62
C TYR A 28 41.76 37.82 36.07
N THR A 29 41.17 36.65 36.31
CA THR A 29 41.04 36.03 37.63
C THR A 29 41.90 34.78 37.74
N ALA A 30 42.52 34.61 38.92
CA ALA A 30 43.36 33.45 39.23
C ALA A 30 42.50 32.25 39.66
N THR A 31 42.77 31.08 39.10
CA THR A 31 42.23 29.79 39.55
C THR A 31 43.37 28.82 39.82
N ALA A 32 43.47 28.32 41.05
CA ALA A 32 44.50 27.36 41.47
C ALA A 32 43.82 26.15 42.15
N ASN A 33 43.62 25.07 41.40
CA ASN A 33 43.03 23.83 41.90
C ASN A 33 43.56 22.61 41.12
N ALA A 34 43.25 21.40 41.59
CA ALA A 34 43.72 20.15 40.99
C ALA A 34 43.29 19.97 39.51
N THR A 35 42.09 20.42 39.15
CA THR A 35 41.60 20.36 37.76
C THR A 35 42.42 21.23 36.83
N THR A 36 42.73 22.45 37.26
CA THR A 36 43.58 23.39 36.53
C THR A 36 44.97 22.80 36.32
N GLN A 37 45.52 22.17 37.36
CA GLN A 37 46.81 21.51 37.29
C GLN A 37 46.85 20.33 36.29
N ALA A 38 45.77 19.56 36.18
CA ALA A 38 45.69 18.45 35.23
C ALA A 38 45.57 18.93 33.78
N LEU A 39 44.85 20.04 33.55
CA LEU A 39 44.61 20.61 32.22
C LEU A 39 45.85 21.29 31.63
N TYR A 40 46.69 21.90 32.48
CA TYR A 40 47.89 22.62 32.07
C TYR A 40 49.14 22.00 32.70
N PRO A 41 49.62 20.86 32.17
CA PRO A 41 50.81 20.20 32.66
C PRO A 41 52.09 20.98 32.34
N TRP A 42 53.20 20.62 32.99
CA TRP A 42 54.52 21.18 32.65
C TRP A 42 54.90 20.84 31.20
N ILE A 43 55.29 21.84 30.41
CA ILE A 43 55.74 21.64 29.03
C ILE A 43 57.27 21.64 29.04
N ASP A 44 57.92 20.49 28.88
CA ASP A 44 59.38 20.44 28.91
C ASP A 44 60.00 21.05 27.65
N ILE A 45 60.59 22.25 27.81
CA ILE A 45 61.36 22.96 26.79
C ILE A 45 62.85 23.08 27.17
N SER A 46 63.31 22.37 28.19
CA SER A 46 64.74 22.04 28.27
C SER A 46 65.11 21.29 26.97
N THR A 47 66.31 21.27 26.41
CA THR A 47 66.61 20.62 25.10
C THR A 47 65.94 21.20 23.82
N THR A 48 64.68 21.67 23.84
CA THR A 48 63.99 22.11 22.60
C THR A 48 63.69 23.60 22.51
N GLY A 49 63.75 24.32 23.63
CA GLY A 49 63.55 25.78 23.67
C GLY A 49 64.80 26.55 23.24
N THR A 50 64.57 27.73 22.68
CA THR A 50 65.61 28.71 22.37
C THR A 50 66.19 29.27 23.67
N GLN A 51 67.52 29.29 23.80
CA GLN A 51 68.23 29.78 24.97
C GLN A 51 68.21 31.31 25.06
N VAL A 52 68.04 31.85 26.26
CA VAL A 52 68.06 33.29 26.54
C VAL A 52 69.17 33.57 27.55
N PRO A 53 70.40 33.87 27.11
CA PRO A 53 71.52 34.13 28.00
C PRO A 53 71.39 35.53 28.62
N LEU A 54 70.86 35.59 29.84
CA LEU A 54 70.75 36.83 30.62
C LEU A 54 71.73 36.78 31.79
N ALA A 55 72.48 37.87 31.97
CA ALA A 55 73.23 38.12 33.20
C ALA A 55 72.28 38.57 34.32
N ASP A 56 72.85 38.81 35.50
CA ASP A 56 72.17 39.46 36.62
C ASP A 56 71.43 40.74 36.17
N ASP A 57 70.19 40.91 36.63
CA ASP A 57 69.28 42.01 36.24
C ASP A 57 69.00 42.18 34.73
N GLY A 58 69.37 41.19 33.90
CA GLY A 58 69.25 41.27 32.45
C GLY A 58 67.82 41.24 31.92
N VAL A 59 67.60 41.89 30.77
CA VAL A 59 66.34 41.85 30.01
C VAL A 59 66.64 41.48 28.55
N SER A 60 65.84 40.58 27.96
CA SER A 60 65.98 40.21 26.56
C SER A 60 65.52 41.32 25.61
N GLY A 61 65.98 41.30 24.37
CA GLY A 61 65.29 41.99 23.27
C GLY A 61 63.91 41.40 23.00
N ASP A 62 63.20 41.95 22.01
CA ASP A 62 61.85 41.51 21.63
C ASP A 62 61.87 40.09 21.04
N LEU A 63 61.15 39.17 21.69
CA LEU A 63 61.02 37.79 21.26
C LEU A 63 59.64 37.58 20.63
N ALA A 64 59.60 37.00 19.43
CA ALA A 64 58.34 36.73 18.75
C ALA A 64 57.51 35.67 19.48
N LEU A 65 56.24 35.99 19.78
CA LEU A 65 55.29 35.04 20.37
C LEU A 65 54.90 33.93 19.39
N GLY A 66 54.96 34.20 18.08
CA GLY A 66 54.52 33.28 17.02
C GLY A 66 53.01 33.31 16.75
N PHE A 67 52.27 34.15 17.46
CA PHE A 67 50.85 34.45 17.30
C PHE A 67 50.52 35.82 17.91
N SER A 68 49.35 36.37 17.57
CA SER A 68 48.83 37.58 18.22
C SER A 68 48.20 37.21 19.55
N PHE A 69 48.65 37.83 20.64
CA PHE A 69 48.12 37.63 21.98
C PHE A 69 47.49 38.92 22.50
N THR A 70 46.22 38.87 22.90
CA THR A 70 45.52 40.03 23.46
C THR A 70 45.60 40.03 24.98
N PHE A 71 46.46 40.87 25.53
CA PHE A 71 46.60 41.09 26.97
C PHE A 71 45.83 42.36 27.36
N GLY A 72 44.72 42.21 28.08
CA GLY A 72 43.80 43.32 28.34
C GLY A 72 43.07 43.79 27.08
N SER A 73 43.23 45.05 26.69
CA SER A 73 42.69 45.58 25.42
C SER A 73 43.73 45.64 24.30
N THR A 74 45.00 45.35 24.60
CA THR A 74 46.12 45.54 23.67
C THR A 74 46.57 44.20 23.08
N THR A 75 46.83 44.18 21.77
CA THR A 75 47.35 43.00 21.06
C THR A 75 48.86 43.10 20.92
N TYR A 76 49.56 42.06 21.33
CA TYR A 76 51.02 41.94 21.25
C TYR A 76 51.40 40.78 20.33
N THR A 77 52.54 40.93 19.65
CA THR A 77 53.17 39.87 18.84
C THR A 77 54.58 39.53 19.32
N THR A 78 55.11 40.32 20.25
CA THR A 78 56.42 40.17 20.86
C THR A 78 56.31 40.28 22.39
N VAL A 79 57.33 39.78 23.08
CA VAL A 79 57.48 39.83 24.55
C VAL A 79 58.96 39.90 24.93
N ASN A 80 59.29 40.56 26.03
CA ASN A 80 60.62 40.54 26.65
C ASN A 80 60.61 39.66 27.90
N ILE A 81 61.70 38.95 28.15
CA ILE A 81 61.90 38.08 29.32
C ILE A 81 62.99 38.71 30.19
N THR A 82 62.77 38.77 31.50
CA THR A 82 63.78 39.26 32.46
C THR A 82 64.45 38.11 33.20
N ALA A 83 65.70 38.31 33.63
CA ALA A 83 66.44 37.39 34.49
C ALA A 83 65.64 37.10 35.77
N ASN A 84 65.09 38.17 36.35
CA ASN A 84 64.33 38.20 37.60
C ASN A 84 62.88 37.68 37.51
N GLY A 85 62.51 36.92 36.49
CA GLY A 85 61.24 36.18 36.50
C GLY A 85 60.00 36.98 36.08
N MET A 86 60.15 37.98 35.20
CA MET A 86 59.03 38.72 34.59
C MET A 86 58.97 38.52 33.08
N LEU A 87 57.76 38.64 32.53
CA LEU A 87 57.50 38.91 31.11
C LEU A 87 56.94 40.34 30.99
N GLN A 88 57.46 41.12 30.05
CA GLN A 88 56.96 42.46 29.72
C GLN A 88 56.50 42.50 28.27
N PHE A 89 55.35 43.13 28.02
CA PHE A 89 54.75 43.25 26.69
C PHE A 89 54.83 44.71 26.22
N GLY A 90 55.42 44.93 25.04
CA GLY A 90 55.75 46.27 24.55
C GLY A 90 57.23 46.60 24.77
N THR A 91 57.56 47.86 25.05
CA THR A 91 58.94 48.25 25.37
C THR A 91 59.26 47.87 26.81
N ALA A 92 60.20 46.95 27.03
CA ALA A 92 60.64 46.63 28.38
C ALA A 92 61.28 47.84 29.08
N THR A 93 60.88 48.11 30.33
CA THR A 93 61.29 49.30 31.09
C THR A 93 62.20 49.00 32.28
N SER A 94 62.32 47.75 32.72
CA SER A 94 63.19 47.37 33.84
C SER A 94 63.46 45.87 33.94
N GLY A 95 64.68 45.50 34.36
CA GLY A 95 65.01 44.13 34.80
C GLY A 95 64.99 43.97 36.33
N GLY A 96 64.56 44.99 37.08
CA GLY A 96 64.90 45.18 38.49
C GLY A 96 64.67 43.97 39.41
N TYR A 97 65.53 43.85 40.43
CA TYR A 97 65.57 42.76 41.41
C TYR A 97 64.68 42.97 42.64
N GLN A 98 64.35 44.22 42.96
CA GLN A 98 63.58 44.55 44.16
C GLN A 98 62.07 44.40 43.92
N ASN A 99 61.52 43.26 44.32
CA ASN A 99 60.10 43.01 44.19
C ASN A 99 59.25 43.90 45.12
N SER A 100 58.11 44.37 44.62
CA SER A 100 57.16 45.25 45.31
C SER A 100 55.72 44.73 45.17
N ALA A 101 54.79 45.25 45.99
CA ALA A 101 53.36 44.99 45.81
C ALA A 101 52.86 45.62 44.50
N LEU A 102 51.87 45.00 43.85
CA LEU A 102 51.21 45.58 42.67
C LEU A 102 50.18 46.64 43.14
N PRO A 103 49.99 47.74 42.39
CA PRO A 103 50.57 48.03 41.07
C PRO A 103 51.99 48.62 41.14
N LEU A 104 52.76 48.45 40.06
CA LEU A 104 54.13 48.92 39.87
C LEU A 104 54.13 50.35 39.30
N THR A 105 53.88 51.30 40.20
CA THR A 105 53.71 52.72 39.85
C THR A 105 55.00 53.51 39.68
N GLY A 106 56.15 52.96 40.12
CA GLY A 106 57.42 53.70 40.22
C GLY A 106 57.61 54.49 41.54
N SER A 107 56.74 54.28 42.53
CA SER A 107 56.67 55.01 43.80
C SER A 107 57.31 54.24 44.95
N SER A 108 58.46 54.70 45.45
CA SER A 108 59.31 54.04 46.49
C SER A 108 60.45 53.19 45.93
N GLY A 109 60.84 53.42 44.67
CA GLY A 109 62.05 52.87 44.06
C GLY A 109 61.84 51.55 43.31
N GLU A 110 60.63 50.99 43.33
CA GLU A 110 60.21 49.93 42.41
C GLU A 110 60.09 50.48 40.97
N PRO A 111 60.12 49.62 39.94
CA PRO A 111 60.00 50.07 38.56
C PRO A 111 58.58 50.52 38.23
N ASN A 112 58.44 51.40 37.23
CA ASN A 112 57.14 51.75 36.66
C ASN A 112 56.89 50.86 35.43
N ILE A 113 56.00 49.88 35.56
CA ILE A 113 55.78 48.85 34.53
C ILE A 113 54.28 48.59 34.34
N ASP A 114 53.79 48.81 33.12
CA ASP A 114 52.49 48.35 32.65
C ASP A 114 52.67 47.12 31.73
N ALA A 115 51.60 46.34 31.52
CA ALA A 115 51.59 45.14 30.68
C ALA A 115 52.69 44.11 31.03
N ALA A 116 52.76 43.73 32.31
CA ALA A 116 53.69 42.73 32.83
C ALA A 116 52.99 41.49 33.39
N MET A 117 53.62 40.33 33.17
CA MET A 117 53.32 39.08 33.85
C MET A 117 54.45 38.77 34.82
N LEU A 118 54.12 38.54 36.08
CA LEU A 118 55.06 38.29 37.17
C LEU A 118 54.79 36.87 37.70
N PRO A 119 55.25 35.81 37.01
CA PRO A 119 55.09 34.44 37.50
C PRO A 119 55.83 34.18 38.81
N LEU A 120 57.00 34.78 38.97
CA LEU A 120 57.82 34.71 40.18
C LEU A 120 58.86 35.84 40.15
N TRP A 121 58.42 37.09 40.33
CA TRP A 121 59.35 38.22 40.30
C TRP A 121 60.14 38.32 41.62
N ASP A 122 61.43 38.04 41.54
CA ASP A 122 62.40 38.05 42.65
C ASP A 122 63.84 38.21 42.11
N ASP A 123 64.82 38.33 42.99
CA ASP A 123 66.24 38.53 42.66
C ASP A 123 66.92 37.23 42.20
N LEU A 124 66.89 36.95 40.89
CA LEU A 124 67.41 35.74 40.24
C LEU A 124 68.62 36.06 39.35
N ASN A 125 69.65 35.22 39.43
CA ASN A 125 70.89 35.42 38.69
C ASN A 125 71.24 34.20 37.80
N PRO A 126 70.95 34.23 36.49
CA PRO A 126 71.34 33.20 35.54
C PRO A 126 72.83 33.23 35.11
N ASP A 127 73.62 34.22 35.55
CA ASP A 127 75.07 34.36 35.27
C ASP A 127 75.44 34.34 33.77
N GLY A 128 74.53 34.78 32.89
CA GLY A 128 74.73 34.77 31.44
C GLY A 128 74.60 33.39 30.79
N ASP A 129 74.27 32.33 31.54
CA ASP A 129 74.08 30.99 31.00
C ASP A 129 72.66 30.80 30.45
N GLY A 130 72.55 30.72 29.12
CA GLY A 130 71.29 30.47 28.42
C GLY A 130 70.66 29.09 28.67
N SER A 131 71.28 28.22 29.46
CA SER A 131 70.70 26.95 29.91
C SER A 131 69.58 27.15 30.95
N PHE A 132 69.62 28.25 31.70
CA PHE A 132 68.68 28.58 32.77
C PHE A 132 67.34 29.12 32.28
N ILE A 133 67.33 29.94 31.23
CA ILE A 133 66.11 30.55 30.69
C ILE A 133 65.93 30.13 29.24
N ARG A 134 64.76 29.56 28.93
CA ARG A 134 64.41 29.12 27.58
C ARG A 134 63.00 29.53 27.20
N TYR A 135 62.75 29.72 25.91
CA TYR A 135 61.40 29.92 25.39
C TYR A 135 61.12 29.10 24.14
N ARG A 136 59.84 28.84 23.86
CA ARG A 136 59.40 28.17 22.63
C ARG A 136 57.93 28.47 22.32
N SER A 137 57.64 28.83 21.08
CA SER A 137 56.28 28.78 20.52
C SER A 137 55.99 27.40 19.94
N MET A 138 54.80 26.86 20.19
CA MET A 138 54.36 25.59 19.64
C MET A 138 52.84 25.53 19.45
N GLY A 139 52.37 24.46 18.80
CA GLY A 139 50.97 24.26 18.43
C GLY A 139 50.61 24.82 17.06
N VAL A 140 49.31 24.77 16.72
CA VAL A 140 48.73 25.29 15.47
C VAL A 140 47.50 26.12 15.81
N SER A 141 47.22 27.15 15.02
CA SER A 141 46.04 28.02 15.22
C SER A 141 44.74 27.19 15.28
N PRO A 142 43.80 27.46 16.20
CA PRO A 142 43.77 28.53 17.21
C PRO A 142 44.34 28.10 18.59
N ASN A 143 45.12 27.02 18.64
CA ASN A 143 45.62 26.38 19.86
C ASN A 143 47.15 26.47 19.98
N ARG A 144 47.72 27.64 19.72
CA ARG A 144 49.16 27.89 19.94
C ARG A 144 49.45 28.28 21.39
N VAL A 145 50.66 27.96 21.84
CA VAL A 145 51.18 28.31 23.16
C VAL A 145 52.62 28.82 23.05
N PHE A 146 52.91 29.92 23.74
CA PHE A 146 54.26 30.45 23.94
C PHE A 146 54.69 30.13 25.36
N VAL A 147 55.77 29.37 25.49
CA VAL A 147 56.24 28.84 26.77
C VAL A 147 57.56 29.51 27.12
N VAL A 148 57.69 30.00 28.36
CA VAL A 148 58.97 30.46 28.94
C VAL A 148 59.26 29.67 30.19
N SER A 149 60.46 29.12 30.31
CA SER A 149 60.91 28.34 31.47
C SER A 149 62.17 28.93 32.08
N TRP A 150 62.12 29.14 33.40
CA TRP A 150 63.26 29.32 34.28
C TRP A 150 63.54 27.95 34.92
N LEU A 151 64.69 27.37 34.62
CA LEU A 151 65.06 26.00 34.96
C LEU A 151 66.19 26.00 35.98
N ALA A 152 65.85 25.81 37.26
CA ALA A 152 66.79 25.84 38.36
C ALA A 152 67.67 27.11 38.41
N VAL A 153 67.07 28.27 38.18
CA VAL A 153 67.77 29.56 38.18
C VAL A 153 68.13 29.93 39.63
N PRO A 154 69.42 30.16 39.93
CA PRO A 154 69.83 30.50 41.29
C PRO A 154 69.36 31.89 41.69
N TYR A 155 69.08 32.07 42.97
CA TYR A 155 68.85 33.40 43.54
C TYR A 155 70.18 34.16 43.64
N TYR A 156 70.15 35.48 43.47
CA TYR A 156 71.32 36.32 43.72
C TYR A 156 71.71 36.27 45.21
N CYS A 157 73.00 36.34 45.55
CA CYS A 157 73.50 36.38 46.94
C CYS A 157 74.66 37.37 47.05
N SER A 158 74.49 38.51 47.75
CA SER A 158 75.57 39.44 48.07
C SER A 158 76.09 39.24 49.50
N ASN A 159 77.35 38.82 49.62
CA ASN A 159 78.16 38.62 50.83
C ASN A 159 77.74 39.34 52.14
N SER A 160 77.45 38.55 53.19
CA SER A 160 77.91 38.84 54.56
C SER A 160 78.05 37.56 55.41
N GLY A 161 79.31 37.14 55.64
CA GLY A 161 79.73 36.44 56.86
C GLY A 161 79.40 34.95 57.07
N ALA A 162 78.51 34.33 56.28
CA ALA A 162 78.27 32.89 56.35
C ALA A 162 77.89 32.30 54.98
N THR A 163 78.87 31.64 54.35
CA THR A 163 78.74 30.61 53.30
C THR A 163 77.87 30.89 52.06
N CYS A 164 78.11 31.99 51.34
CA CYS A 164 78.09 31.96 49.87
C CYS A 164 79.58 31.87 49.46
N ASN A 165 80.06 30.71 48.98
CA ASN A 165 81.49 30.44 48.84
C ASN A 165 82.15 31.35 47.78
N ASN A 166 83.15 32.12 48.22
CA ASN A 166 83.98 33.01 47.40
C ASN A 166 84.72 32.24 46.29
N GLY A 167 84.46 32.63 45.04
CA GLY A 167 85.15 32.17 43.84
C GLY A 167 84.27 31.24 42.99
N HIS A 168 83.43 31.82 42.13
CA HIS A 168 82.53 31.13 41.18
C HIS A 168 81.99 29.79 41.68
N ASN A 169 80.94 29.81 42.50
CA ASN A 169 79.90 28.79 42.49
C ASN A 169 78.69 29.33 43.26
N GLN A 170 77.72 29.91 42.53
CA GLN A 170 76.33 29.89 42.96
C GLN A 170 76.04 28.46 43.42
N THR A 171 75.74 28.24 44.70
CA THR A 171 75.41 26.90 45.14
C THR A 171 74.06 26.55 44.50
N ARG A 172 74.07 25.62 43.54
CA ARG A 172 72.91 25.02 42.84
C ARG A 172 71.84 24.40 43.78
N THR A 173 71.88 24.71 45.07
CA THR A 173 71.02 24.15 46.13
C THR A 173 69.85 25.06 46.49
N ILE A 174 69.84 26.35 46.12
CA ILE A 174 68.69 27.26 46.29
C ILE A 174 68.38 27.86 44.92
N PHE A 175 67.24 27.49 44.35
CA PHE A 175 66.90 27.84 42.98
C PHE A 175 65.39 27.90 42.77
N ALA A 176 64.99 28.56 41.70
CA ALA A 176 63.61 28.59 41.24
C ALA A 176 63.47 27.85 39.90
N THR A 177 62.52 26.90 39.85
CA THR A 177 62.05 26.30 38.60
C THR A 177 60.57 26.63 38.41
N PHE A 178 60.26 27.43 37.38
CA PHE A 178 58.90 27.81 37.05
C PHE A 178 58.76 28.10 35.55
N GLN A 179 57.52 28.16 35.10
CA GLN A 179 57.17 28.31 33.69
C GLN A 179 55.94 29.19 33.51
N VAL A 180 55.94 29.99 32.46
CA VAL A 180 54.75 30.67 31.92
C VAL A 180 54.32 29.99 30.64
N GLN A 181 53.00 29.78 30.50
CA GLN A 181 52.38 29.34 29.26
C GLN A 181 51.37 30.41 28.84
N VAL A 182 51.67 31.14 27.76
CA VAL A 182 50.78 32.15 27.16
C VAL A 182 50.02 31.47 26.03
N HIS A 183 48.69 31.45 26.11
CA HIS A 183 47.86 30.73 25.16
C HIS A 183 47.18 31.69 24.18
N GLU A 184 47.11 31.28 22.90
CA GLU A 184 46.49 32.07 21.82
C GLU A 184 45.04 32.48 22.12
N GLN A 185 44.32 31.68 22.90
CA GLN A 185 42.94 31.94 23.32
C GLN A 185 42.81 33.03 24.39
N GLY A 186 43.91 33.69 24.76
CA GLY A 186 43.92 34.88 25.59
C GLY A 186 44.05 34.64 27.09
N HIS A 187 44.15 33.39 27.55
CA HIS A 187 44.48 33.03 28.93
C HIS A 187 45.99 32.74 29.08
N PHE A 188 46.50 32.71 30.30
CA PHE A 188 47.88 32.35 30.58
C PHE A 188 48.00 31.59 31.90
N VAL A 189 49.09 30.83 32.03
CA VAL A 189 49.28 29.89 33.13
C VAL A 189 50.65 30.08 33.75
N TYR A 190 50.71 30.12 35.07
CA TYR A 190 51.95 30.01 35.84
C TYR A 190 52.05 28.61 36.42
N ARG A 191 53.17 27.93 36.17
CA ARG A 191 53.43 26.57 36.63
C ARG A 191 54.72 26.52 37.42
N TYR A 192 54.68 25.89 38.59
CA TYR A 192 55.82 25.83 39.51
C TYR A 192 56.37 24.41 39.58
N GLY A 193 57.67 24.26 39.36
CA GLY A 193 58.44 23.03 39.56
C GLY A 193 58.94 22.95 41.01
N ALA A 194 60.26 22.75 41.16
CA ALA A 194 60.93 22.90 42.45
C ALA A 194 61.36 24.36 42.65
N VAL A 195 60.82 24.97 43.70
CA VAL A 195 61.19 26.30 44.20
C VAL A 195 61.69 26.07 45.63
N ASP A 196 62.98 25.77 45.77
CA ASP A 196 63.57 25.39 47.06
C ASP A 196 63.83 26.65 47.90
N GLY A 197 62.81 26.99 48.70
CA GLY A 197 62.73 28.17 49.57
C GLY A 197 61.49 28.15 50.48
N SER A 198 61.09 26.96 50.94
CA SER A 198 59.81 26.68 51.61
C SER A 198 59.43 27.64 52.76
N GLY A 199 58.38 28.43 52.56
CA GLY A 199 57.48 29.04 53.55
C GLY A 199 57.78 28.93 55.05
N GLY A 200 58.77 29.67 55.54
CA GLY A 200 59.01 29.93 56.97
C GLY A 200 59.29 31.42 57.22
N THR A 201 58.63 32.03 58.21
CA THR A 201 58.82 33.44 58.65
C THR A 201 60.22 33.72 59.18
N HIS A 202 60.77 34.93 58.97
CA HIS A 202 61.85 35.46 59.84
C HIS A 202 61.67 36.91 60.29
N THR A 203 61.86 37.07 61.60
CA THR A 203 61.95 38.31 62.36
C THR A 203 63.29 39.00 62.11
N SER A 204 63.23 40.27 61.68
CA SER A 204 64.26 41.32 61.68
C SER A 204 65.55 41.16 60.85
N GLY A 205 65.72 42.01 59.82
CA GLY A 205 67.04 42.39 59.26
C GLY A 205 67.08 42.59 57.73
N PRO A 206 67.52 43.74 57.19
CA PRO A 206 67.47 44.05 55.76
C PRO A 206 68.84 43.86 55.07
N THR A 207 69.21 42.66 54.58
CA THR A 207 70.32 42.45 53.60
C THR A 207 70.48 41.00 53.10
N ILE A 208 69.43 40.18 53.00
CA ILE A 208 69.56 38.83 52.42
C ILE A 208 68.42 38.59 51.44
N SER A 209 68.75 38.40 50.17
CA SER A 209 67.91 37.77 49.16
C SER A 209 67.63 36.33 49.61
N ASN A 210 66.43 36.09 50.12
CA ASN A 210 65.86 34.75 50.30
C ASN A 210 64.34 34.86 50.07
N PRO A 211 63.69 33.87 49.43
CA PRO A 211 62.44 33.95 48.69
C PRO A 211 61.18 33.97 49.57
N LEU A 212 61.15 34.89 50.54
CA LEU A 212 59.97 35.21 51.34
C LEU A 212 59.34 36.53 50.90
N GLY A 213 59.40 36.82 49.60
CA GLY A 213 58.35 36.30 48.74
C GLY A 213 58.24 37.12 47.47
N ALA A 214 58.46 36.43 46.36
CA ALA A 214 58.27 36.96 45.04
C ALA A 214 56.93 37.68 44.89
N THR A 215 56.89 38.66 44.02
CA THR A 215 55.62 39.19 43.54
C THR A 215 55.10 38.24 42.48
N VAL A 216 53.95 37.62 42.76
CA VAL A 216 53.23 36.77 41.80
C VAL A 216 51.94 37.48 41.42
N GLY A 217 51.73 37.70 40.13
CA GLY A 217 50.56 38.40 39.64
C GLY A 217 50.68 38.80 38.18
N TYR A 218 49.84 39.74 37.79
CA TYR A 218 49.96 40.46 36.52
C TYR A 218 49.53 41.91 36.70
N GLU A 219 50.01 42.76 35.81
CA GLU A 219 49.63 44.15 35.72
C GLU A 219 49.40 44.53 34.27
N LEU A 220 48.20 45.00 33.94
CA LEU A 220 47.88 45.57 32.64
C LEU A 220 48.10 47.08 32.66
N THR A 221 47.62 47.72 33.71
CA THR A 221 47.84 49.13 34.03
C THR A 221 47.90 49.30 35.55
N ASN A 222 48.39 50.44 36.03
CA ASN A 222 48.25 50.83 37.44
C ASN A 222 46.80 50.75 38.00
N ALA A 223 45.79 50.77 37.12
CA ALA A 223 44.39 50.60 37.52
C ALA A 223 43.92 49.14 37.47
N ASP A 224 44.50 48.28 36.63
CA ASP A 224 44.06 46.91 36.33
C ASP A 224 45.21 45.91 36.53
N TYR A 225 45.24 45.32 37.71
CA TYR A 225 46.27 44.39 38.15
C TYR A 225 45.68 43.39 39.13
N ALA A 226 46.30 42.23 39.25
CA ALA A 226 45.97 41.27 40.28
C ALA A 226 47.23 40.71 40.93
N GLN A 227 47.34 40.93 42.23
CA GLN A 227 48.38 40.36 43.07
C GLN A 227 47.90 39.03 43.65
N TYR A 228 48.53 37.94 43.23
CA TYR A 228 48.32 36.62 43.83
C TYR A 228 49.10 36.46 45.14
N SER A 229 50.34 36.94 45.16
CA SER A 229 51.17 37.00 46.36
C SER A 229 52.22 38.10 46.29
N TYR A 230 52.62 38.58 47.47
CA TYR A 230 53.77 39.45 47.67
C TYR A 230 54.32 39.16 49.05
N ARG A 231 55.62 38.86 49.13
CA ARG A 231 56.30 38.55 50.39
C ARG A 231 55.61 37.46 51.23
N SER A 232 54.97 36.50 50.56
CA SER A 232 54.23 35.40 51.17
C SER A 232 54.47 34.09 50.44
N ALA A 233 54.59 32.99 51.19
CA ALA A 233 54.78 31.65 50.63
C ALA A 233 53.46 31.07 50.12
N SER A 234 53.05 31.50 48.93
CA SER A 234 51.71 31.23 48.37
C SER A 234 51.73 30.31 47.14
N VAL A 235 52.91 29.91 46.65
CA VAL A 235 53.11 29.08 45.45
C VAL A 235 53.89 27.80 45.78
N PRO A 236 53.23 26.73 46.25
CA PRO A 236 53.89 25.46 46.54
C PRO A 236 54.47 24.79 45.28
N ASN A 237 55.46 23.93 45.47
CA ASN A 237 55.99 23.08 44.40
C ASN A 237 54.87 22.31 43.70
N ASN A 238 55.01 22.12 42.39
CA ASN A 238 54.06 21.38 41.57
C ASN A 238 52.64 21.98 41.55
N THR A 239 52.47 23.29 41.70
CA THR A 239 51.15 23.97 41.58
C THR A 239 51.00 24.72 40.26
N THR A 240 49.74 24.95 39.86
CA THR A 240 49.37 25.70 38.65
C THR A 240 48.41 26.82 39.02
N ILE A 241 48.63 28.00 38.46
CA ILE A 241 47.70 29.13 38.51
C ILE A 241 47.27 29.45 37.07
N LEU A 242 45.98 29.30 36.78
CA LEU A 242 45.38 29.76 35.53
C LEU A 242 44.85 31.18 35.71
N TRP A 243 45.21 32.07 34.78
CA TRP A 243 44.70 33.42 34.66
C TRP A 243 43.82 33.51 33.41
N GLN A 244 42.53 33.70 33.60
CA GLN A 244 41.55 33.77 32.51
C GLN A 244 40.56 34.90 32.75
N ARG A 245 39.95 35.41 31.68
CA ARG A 245 38.91 36.43 31.80
C ARG A 245 37.62 35.80 32.34
N PRO A 246 36.89 36.45 33.26
CA PRO A 246 35.58 35.97 33.67
C PRO A 246 34.63 35.85 32.46
N VAL A 247 34.20 34.65 32.12
CA VAL A 247 33.17 34.43 31.11
C VAL A 247 31.81 34.62 31.78
N VAL A 248 31.12 35.70 31.47
CA VAL A 248 29.68 35.82 31.80
C VAL A 248 28.94 34.93 30.81
N ALA A 249 28.49 33.75 31.26
CA ALA A 249 27.61 32.91 30.46
C ALA A 249 26.32 33.69 30.16
N THR A 250 26.13 34.12 28.91
CA THR A 250 24.91 34.82 28.49
C THR A 250 23.77 33.82 28.41
N THR A 251 22.82 33.87 29.35
CA THR A 251 21.62 33.02 29.33
C THR A 251 20.75 33.34 28.10
N PRO A 252 20.36 32.35 27.29
CA PRO A 252 19.53 32.58 26.11
C PRO A 252 18.09 32.95 26.48
N GLY A 253 17.42 33.72 25.63
CA GLY A 253 16.01 34.07 25.79
C GLY A 253 15.03 33.00 25.31
N GLY A 254 15.53 32.01 24.57
CA GLY A 254 14.78 30.90 23.98
C GLY A 254 15.59 30.18 22.92
N PHE A 255 14.95 29.22 22.24
CA PHE A 255 15.54 28.44 21.16
C PHE A 255 14.54 28.28 20.02
N ASN A 256 15.05 28.06 18.81
CA ASN A 256 14.26 27.60 17.67
C ASN A 256 15.06 26.55 16.88
N ALA A 257 14.39 25.83 15.98
CA ALA A 257 15.04 24.92 15.05
C ALA A 257 14.34 24.91 13.69
N PHE A 258 15.13 24.67 12.64
CA PHE A 258 14.68 24.60 11.25
C PHE A 258 15.70 23.83 10.39
N ASP A 259 15.39 23.60 9.11
CA ASP A 259 16.30 22.90 8.19
C ASP A 259 17.65 23.61 8.05
N THR A 260 18.73 22.82 7.96
CA THR A 260 20.11 23.31 7.93
C THR A 260 20.43 24.23 6.76
N GLY A 261 19.66 24.13 5.66
CA GLY A 261 19.72 25.01 4.49
C GLY A 261 19.13 26.41 4.71
N THR A 262 18.47 26.67 5.85
CA THR A 262 18.01 28.01 6.21
C THR A 262 19.20 28.94 6.44
N ALA A 263 19.13 30.16 5.89
CA ALA A 263 20.21 31.14 5.92
C ALA A 263 20.80 31.38 7.33
N ALA A 264 22.12 31.63 7.39
CA ALA A 264 22.79 31.97 8.64
C ALA A 264 22.22 33.27 9.23
N GLY A 265 22.07 33.31 10.56
CA GLY A 265 21.47 34.44 11.28
C GLY A 265 19.94 34.45 11.33
N SER A 266 19.25 33.54 10.63
CA SER A 266 17.80 33.38 10.73
C SER A 266 17.38 32.95 12.14
N ILE A 267 16.24 33.48 12.60
CA ILE A 267 15.59 33.07 13.86
C ILE A 267 14.28 32.32 13.63
N THR A 268 13.82 32.25 12.37
CA THR A 268 12.66 31.51 11.91
C THR A 268 13.03 30.74 10.63
N GLY A 269 12.31 29.65 10.38
CA GLY A 269 12.50 28.80 9.23
C GLY A 269 11.48 27.67 9.24
N PHE A 270 11.53 26.83 8.22
CA PHE A 270 10.70 25.64 8.10
C PHE A 270 11.51 24.37 8.37
N ILE A 271 10.84 23.31 8.81
CA ILE A 271 11.36 21.96 8.88
C ILE A 271 10.55 21.12 7.90
N ARG A 272 11.14 20.76 6.77
CA ARG A 272 10.43 19.94 5.78
C ARG A 272 10.27 18.50 6.24
N THR A 273 9.29 17.80 5.64
CA THR A 273 9.02 16.37 5.90
C THR A 273 10.30 15.53 5.88
N LYS A 274 10.45 14.66 6.88
CA LYS A 274 11.54 13.67 6.96
C LYS A 274 11.03 12.26 6.67
N VAL A 275 11.96 11.36 6.34
CA VAL A 275 11.65 9.96 6.07
C VAL A 275 12.10 9.11 7.26
N ALA A 276 11.18 8.32 7.82
CA ALA A 276 11.49 7.38 8.89
C ALA A 276 12.64 6.43 8.47
N GLY A 277 13.54 6.15 9.40
CA GLY A 277 14.74 5.33 9.20
C GLY A 277 15.90 6.05 8.50
N THR A 278 15.69 7.27 8.01
CA THR A 278 16.74 8.08 7.36
C THR A 278 17.25 9.13 8.36
N ALA A 279 18.57 9.30 8.44
CA ALA A 279 19.16 10.36 9.25
C ALA A 279 18.84 11.73 8.64
N PHE A 280 18.56 12.71 9.48
CA PHE A 280 18.33 14.10 9.08
C PHE A 280 18.94 15.05 10.10
N ASP A 281 19.44 16.18 9.60
CA ASP A 281 20.03 17.23 10.41
C ASP A 281 19.09 18.42 10.52
N LEU A 282 19.06 19.03 11.70
CA LEU A 282 18.33 20.27 11.96
C LEU A 282 19.27 21.29 12.59
N ALA A 283 19.17 22.54 12.17
CA ALA A 283 19.90 23.65 12.79
C ALA A 283 19.11 24.12 14.02
N VAL A 284 19.77 24.16 15.18
CA VAL A 284 19.25 24.71 16.43
C VAL A 284 19.90 26.07 16.66
N VAL A 285 19.08 27.09 16.96
CA VAL A 285 19.54 28.45 17.22
C VAL A 285 19.21 28.88 18.64
N ALA A 286 20.18 29.48 19.33
CA ALA A 286 19.99 30.19 20.57
C ALA A 286 19.53 31.62 20.28
N LEU A 287 18.48 32.08 20.95
CA LEU A 287 17.90 33.41 20.73
C LEU A 287 18.35 34.38 21.84
N ASN A 288 18.51 35.66 21.50
CA ASN A 288 18.75 36.71 22.49
C ASN A 288 17.54 36.88 23.45
N SER A 289 17.71 37.61 24.55
CA SER A 289 16.67 37.79 25.57
C SER A 289 15.34 38.34 25.04
N THR A 290 15.39 39.15 23.97
CA THR A 290 14.21 39.72 23.29
C THR A 290 13.67 38.85 22.16
N ARG A 291 14.36 37.77 21.78
CA ARG A 291 14.04 36.85 20.67
C ARG A 291 13.92 37.52 19.30
N THR A 292 14.73 38.53 19.08
CA THR A 292 14.77 39.29 17.82
C THR A 292 16.01 38.97 16.97
N ALA A 293 16.99 38.26 17.53
CA ALA A 293 18.20 37.86 16.83
C ALA A 293 18.80 36.58 17.45
N VAL A 294 19.68 35.91 16.69
CA VAL A 294 20.52 34.83 17.20
C VAL A 294 21.47 35.39 18.27
N LEU A 295 21.58 34.70 19.41
CA LEU A 295 22.53 35.03 20.47
C LEU A 295 23.89 34.43 20.13
N THR A 296 24.71 35.18 19.39
CA THR A 296 25.97 34.67 18.84
C THR A 296 27.04 34.34 19.89
N THR A 297 26.89 34.84 21.11
CA THR A 297 27.81 34.59 22.22
C THR A 297 27.42 33.39 23.08
N PHE A 298 26.29 32.72 22.79
CA PHE A 298 25.84 31.60 23.59
C PHE A 298 26.80 30.41 23.45
N THR A 299 27.26 29.91 24.60
CA THR A 299 28.00 28.64 24.71
C THR A 299 27.38 27.80 25.83
N GLY A 300 27.27 26.49 25.64
CA GLY A 300 26.79 25.56 26.65
C GLY A 300 25.99 24.41 26.09
N ASP A 301 25.78 23.40 26.94
CA ASP A 301 25.04 22.19 26.56
C ASP A 301 23.53 22.41 26.67
N VAL A 302 22.81 22.03 25.61
CA VAL A 302 21.34 21.97 25.59
C VAL A 302 20.86 20.55 25.38
N ARG A 303 19.72 20.21 25.99
CA ARG A 303 19.00 18.97 25.72
C ARG A 303 18.00 19.21 24.61
N VAL A 304 18.08 18.42 23.55
CA VAL A 304 17.18 18.46 22.39
C VAL A 304 16.30 17.21 22.38
N GLU A 305 15.00 17.41 22.33
CA GLU A 305 13.99 16.36 22.35
C GLU A 305 13.12 16.45 21.09
N LEU A 306 12.99 15.36 20.34
CA LEU A 306 11.93 15.24 19.33
C LEU A 306 10.64 14.86 20.04
N LEU A 307 9.57 15.60 19.79
CA LEU A 307 8.27 15.40 20.44
C LEU A 307 7.22 14.97 19.41
N ASP A 308 6.35 14.03 19.79
CA ASP A 308 5.05 13.89 19.12
C ASP A 308 4.14 15.04 19.60
N THR A 309 3.79 15.91 18.66
CA THR A 309 3.00 17.12 18.91
C THR A 309 1.60 17.05 18.33
N SER A 310 1.11 15.83 18.08
CA SER A 310 -0.24 15.60 17.54
C SER A 310 -1.38 16.07 18.47
N ASP A 311 -1.16 16.11 19.79
CA ASP A 311 -2.11 16.69 20.75
C ASP A 311 -1.89 18.20 20.93
N ASN A 312 -2.63 18.99 20.14
CA ASN A 312 -2.63 20.45 20.20
C ASN A 312 -3.73 21.04 21.11
N SER A 313 -4.37 20.25 21.97
CA SER A 313 -5.49 20.71 22.82
C SER A 313 -5.07 21.66 23.94
N GLY A 314 -3.85 21.55 24.47
CA GLY A 314 -3.33 22.46 25.51
C GLY A 314 -2.92 23.82 24.94
N THR A 315 -3.11 24.93 25.67
CA THR A 315 -2.75 26.28 25.20
C THR A 315 -1.24 26.42 24.92
N LEU A 316 -0.89 27.13 23.85
CA LEU A 316 0.49 27.45 23.51
C LEU A 316 1.06 28.45 24.53
N ASN A 317 2.17 28.09 25.18
CA ASN A 317 2.91 29.03 26.02
C ASN A 317 3.73 29.96 25.12
N THR A 318 3.38 31.25 25.08
CA THR A 318 4.08 32.24 24.23
C THR A 318 5.54 32.46 24.63
N THR A 319 5.89 32.16 25.88
CA THR A 319 7.27 32.20 26.36
C THR A 319 8.06 30.98 25.89
N THR A 320 7.55 29.76 25.92
CA THR A 320 8.38 28.61 25.51
C THR A 320 8.14 28.16 24.07
N GLY A 321 7.07 28.65 23.43
CA GLY A 321 6.59 28.09 22.16
C GLY A 321 6.05 26.65 22.30
N CYS A 322 5.95 26.12 23.53
CA CYS A 322 5.52 24.75 23.80
C CYS A 322 4.09 24.68 24.34
N ARG A 323 3.40 23.57 24.09
CA ARG A 323 2.13 23.23 24.77
C ARG A 323 2.39 22.24 25.91
N SER A 324 1.57 22.30 26.96
CA SER A 324 1.65 21.36 28.08
C SER A 324 1.29 19.92 27.71
N THR A 325 0.59 19.73 26.59
CA THR A 325 0.19 18.41 26.06
C THR A 325 1.29 17.72 25.25
N TRP A 326 2.33 18.45 24.82
CA TRP A 326 3.47 17.89 24.09
C TRP A 326 4.46 17.19 25.05
N THR A 327 4.02 16.06 25.59
CA THR A 327 4.75 15.31 26.62
C THR A 327 5.46 14.06 26.10
N SER A 328 5.02 13.53 24.96
CA SER A 328 5.58 12.32 24.35
C SER A 328 6.91 12.61 23.66
N VAL A 329 8.00 12.08 24.22
CA VAL A 329 9.37 12.25 23.71
C VAL A 329 9.75 11.05 22.84
N LEU A 330 10.07 11.32 21.57
CA LEU A 330 10.46 10.32 20.57
C LEU A 330 11.95 9.99 20.61
N SER A 331 12.78 10.99 20.91
CA SER A 331 14.22 10.82 21.17
C SER A 331 14.77 12.01 21.91
N THR A 332 15.84 11.79 22.66
CA THR A 332 16.59 12.82 23.39
C THR A 332 18.05 12.79 22.99
N SER A 333 18.65 13.96 22.85
CA SER A 333 20.06 14.13 22.49
C SER A 333 20.61 15.40 23.18
N THR A 334 21.93 15.52 23.26
CA THR A 334 22.61 16.71 23.78
C THR A 334 23.35 17.40 22.65
N LEU A 335 23.22 18.72 22.55
CA LEU A 335 23.94 19.57 21.62
C LEU A 335 24.82 20.54 22.42
N ASN A 336 26.10 20.62 22.09
CA ASN A 336 27.06 21.52 22.72
C ASN A 336 27.25 22.76 21.83
N PHE A 337 26.86 23.93 22.30
CA PHE A 337 27.23 25.18 21.63
C PHE A 337 28.64 25.59 22.04
N ALA A 338 29.58 25.51 21.11
CA ALA A 338 30.93 26.03 21.22
C ALA A 338 31.01 27.49 20.75
N THR A 339 32.09 28.18 21.12
CA THR A 339 32.31 29.59 20.75
C THR A 339 32.32 29.81 19.23
N GLY A 340 32.76 28.80 18.47
CA GLY A 340 32.81 28.84 16.99
C GLY A 340 31.43 28.76 16.32
N ASP A 341 30.40 28.29 17.03
CA ASP A 341 29.08 28.05 16.44
C ASP A 341 28.24 29.32 16.32
N ALA A 342 28.69 30.42 16.94
CA ALA A 342 28.01 31.71 16.92
C ALA A 342 26.50 31.60 17.23
N GLY A 343 26.13 30.77 18.23
CA GLY A 343 24.75 30.57 18.65
C GLY A 343 23.88 29.73 17.71
N ARG A 344 24.47 29.04 16.72
CA ARG A 344 23.79 28.12 15.80
C ARG A 344 24.63 26.86 15.57
N ASP A 345 24.10 25.70 15.93
CA ASP A 345 24.74 24.42 15.63
C ASP A 345 23.73 23.40 15.10
N ASN A 346 24.19 22.34 14.44
CA ASN A 346 23.36 21.32 13.84
C ASN A 346 23.29 20.07 14.72
N ILE A 347 22.12 19.45 14.77
CA ILE A 347 21.91 18.16 15.43
C ILE A 347 21.34 17.14 14.46
N SER A 348 21.93 15.94 14.48
CA SER A 348 21.46 14.80 13.69
C SER A 348 20.48 13.96 14.49
N HIS A 349 19.36 13.60 13.85
CA HIS A 349 18.39 12.66 14.39
C HIS A 349 18.14 11.51 13.41
N THR A 350 17.69 10.38 13.95
CA THR A 350 17.14 9.28 13.16
C THR A 350 15.96 8.70 13.93
N GLN A 351 14.80 8.64 13.28
CA GLN A 351 13.57 8.12 13.87
C GLN A 351 13.10 6.91 13.09
N SER A 352 13.01 5.75 13.75
CA SER A 352 12.66 4.49 13.09
C SER A 352 11.18 4.38 12.73
N ASN A 353 10.31 5.12 13.44
CA ASN A 353 8.86 5.13 13.25
C ASN A 353 8.38 6.43 12.57
N SER A 354 7.13 6.47 12.15
CA SER A 354 6.52 7.62 11.47
C SER A 354 5.60 8.42 12.38
N TRP A 355 5.62 9.74 12.23
CA TRP A 355 4.87 10.69 13.05
C TRP A 355 4.33 11.82 12.19
N ARG A 356 3.04 12.12 12.31
CA ARG A 356 2.37 13.13 11.47
C ARG A 356 2.71 14.57 11.86
N ASP A 357 3.00 14.79 13.14
CA ASP A 357 3.21 16.12 13.71
C ASP A 357 4.31 16.04 14.77
N VAL A 358 5.47 16.61 14.45
CA VAL A 358 6.68 16.57 15.27
C VAL A 358 7.21 17.98 15.46
N ARG A 359 7.72 18.28 16.66
CA ARG A 359 8.49 19.49 16.95
C ARG A 359 9.74 19.16 17.75
N LEU A 360 10.70 20.06 17.74
CA LEU A 360 11.87 19.99 18.62
C LEU A 360 11.58 20.77 19.89
N ARG A 361 11.95 20.23 21.05
CA ARG A 361 12.04 20.96 22.32
C ARG A 361 13.50 21.03 22.75
N VAL A 362 13.98 22.24 22.98
CA VAL A 362 15.35 22.52 23.41
C VAL A 362 15.31 23.09 24.82
N SER A 363 16.11 22.53 25.72
CA SER A 363 16.13 22.88 27.14
C SER A 363 17.56 23.19 27.60
N TYR A 364 17.72 24.30 28.32
CA TYR A 364 18.98 24.71 28.94
C TYR A 364 18.79 24.96 30.46
N PRO A 365 19.73 24.53 31.32
CA PRO A 365 20.85 23.64 31.01
C PRO A 365 20.39 22.25 30.53
N ALA A 366 21.25 21.53 29.79
CA ALA A 366 20.93 20.19 29.27
C ALA A 366 20.54 19.19 30.37
N THR A 367 21.17 19.30 31.54
CA THR A 367 20.95 18.44 32.71
C THR A 367 20.36 19.22 33.87
N GLY A 368 19.56 18.55 34.70
CA GLY A 368 18.84 19.17 35.81
C GLY A 368 17.59 19.94 35.37
N THR A 369 17.13 20.87 36.22
CA THR A 369 15.93 21.68 35.96
C THR A 369 16.25 22.74 34.90
N ALA A 370 15.63 22.59 33.73
CA ALA A 370 15.76 23.57 32.66
C ALA A 370 15.16 24.93 33.09
N THR A 371 15.96 25.98 32.95
CA THR A 371 15.55 27.37 33.21
C THR A 371 15.08 28.07 31.94
N VAL A 372 15.51 27.58 30.77
CA VAL A 372 15.09 28.07 29.45
C VAL A 372 14.63 26.88 28.62
N ILE A 373 13.43 27.01 28.04
CA ILE A 373 12.83 26.00 27.16
C ILE A 373 12.32 26.71 25.90
N GLY A 374 12.60 26.14 24.73
CA GLY A 374 12.09 26.59 23.45
C GLY A 374 11.61 25.41 22.61
N CYS A 375 10.41 25.48 22.04
CA CYS A 375 9.97 24.56 21.00
C CYS A 375 10.15 25.18 19.61
N SER A 376 10.42 24.35 18.60
CA SER A 376 10.50 24.81 17.21
C SER A 376 9.20 25.51 16.82
N THR A 377 9.30 26.61 16.07
CA THR A 377 8.14 27.39 15.59
C THR A 377 7.36 26.63 14.53
N ASP A 378 8.06 25.80 13.76
CA ASP A 378 7.47 24.94 12.75
C ASP A 378 7.31 23.51 13.28
N ASN A 379 6.25 22.83 12.84
CA ASN A 379 6.08 21.40 13.00
C ASN A 379 6.28 20.70 11.67
N PHE A 380 6.64 19.42 11.73
CA PHE A 380 6.90 18.64 10.53
C PHE A 380 6.43 17.19 10.65
N ALA A 381 6.31 16.52 9.52
CA ALA A 381 6.04 15.08 9.49
C ALA A 381 7.33 14.27 9.35
N ILE A 382 7.38 13.11 10.02
CA ILE A 382 8.31 12.03 9.73
C ILE A 382 7.48 10.92 9.08
N ARG A 383 7.47 10.84 7.75
CA ARG A 383 6.62 9.89 7.02
C ARG A 383 7.30 8.52 6.83
N PRO A 384 6.54 7.44 6.64
CA PRO A 384 7.07 6.21 6.06
C PRO A 384 7.76 6.47 4.71
N SER A 385 8.73 5.64 4.37
CA SER A 385 9.42 5.72 3.08
C SER A 385 8.49 5.32 1.93
N SER A 386 7.78 4.20 2.08
CA SER A 386 6.85 3.66 1.09
C SER A 386 5.83 2.70 1.71
N PHE A 387 4.87 2.26 0.91
CA PHE A 387 4.06 1.09 1.18
C PHE A 387 4.70 -0.16 0.56
N ALA A 388 5.19 -1.08 1.40
CA ALA A 388 5.75 -2.37 1.01
C ALA A 388 4.74 -3.51 1.21
N ALA A 389 5.13 -4.74 0.86
CA ALA A 389 4.26 -5.93 0.90
C ALA A 389 2.88 -5.69 0.22
N PHE A 390 2.86 -4.80 -0.77
CA PHE A 390 1.66 -4.46 -1.51
C PHE A 390 1.16 -5.69 -2.25
N SER A 391 -0.09 -6.06 -2.07
CA SER A 391 -0.67 -7.26 -2.66
C SER A 391 -2.16 -7.09 -2.89
N VAL A 392 -2.64 -7.70 -3.98
CA VAL A 392 -4.05 -7.77 -4.34
C VAL A 392 -4.43 -9.22 -4.58
N THR A 393 -5.34 -9.74 -3.76
CA THR A 393 -5.57 -11.18 -3.64
C THR A 393 -7.03 -11.53 -3.37
N ASP A 394 -7.40 -12.78 -3.66
CA ASP A 394 -8.69 -13.36 -3.30
C ASP A 394 -8.53 -14.81 -2.78
N THR A 395 -9.64 -15.43 -2.34
CA THR A 395 -9.71 -16.87 -2.06
C THR A 395 -10.15 -17.65 -3.31
N ASN A 396 -11.16 -17.11 -3.97
CA ASN A 396 -11.77 -17.58 -5.21
C ASN A 396 -12.33 -16.35 -5.95
N SER A 397 -12.91 -16.55 -7.14
CA SER A 397 -13.36 -15.44 -7.99
C SER A 397 -14.49 -14.60 -7.39
N SER A 398 -15.04 -14.96 -6.24
CA SER A 398 -16.21 -14.33 -5.63
C SER A 398 -15.98 -13.91 -4.16
N THR A 399 -14.84 -14.27 -3.57
CA THR A 399 -14.60 -14.12 -2.13
C THR A 399 -13.22 -13.57 -1.85
N ALA A 400 -13.15 -12.53 -1.03
CA ALA A 400 -11.89 -11.96 -0.56
C ALA A 400 -11.02 -13.00 0.16
N GLY A 401 -9.71 -12.83 0.07
CA GLY A 401 -8.74 -13.76 0.64
C GLY A 401 -7.30 -13.37 0.37
N THR A 402 -6.38 -14.26 0.73
CA THR A 402 -4.93 -14.05 0.60
C THR A 402 -4.23 -15.17 -0.17
N THR A 403 -4.97 -16.10 -0.77
CA THR A 403 -4.41 -17.32 -1.34
C THR A 403 -4.05 -17.18 -2.82
N ARG A 404 -4.82 -16.44 -3.60
CA ARG A 404 -4.59 -16.27 -5.04
C ARG A 404 -4.28 -14.81 -5.35
N THR A 405 -3.22 -14.56 -6.12
CA THR A 405 -2.85 -13.22 -6.58
C THR A 405 -3.66 -12.83 -7.82
N LEU A 406 -4.17 -11.61 -7.84
CA LEU A 406 -4.94 -11.04 -8.95
C LEU A 406 -4.05 -10.17 -9.85
N ALA A 407 -3.15 -10.79 -10.63
CA ALA A 407 -2.21 -10.09 -11.51
C ALA A 407 -2.35 -10.47 -13.00
N ASN A 408 -3.51 -10.99 -13.40
CA ASN A 408 -3.74 -11.51 -14.73
C ASN A 408 -4.20 -10.41 -15.70
N THR A 409 -3.41 -10.14 -16.74
CA THR A 409 -3.72 -9.14 -17.78
C THR A 409 -3.96 -9.77 -19.16
N SER A 410 -3.92 -11.11 -19.26
CA SER A 410 -4.26 -11.86 -20.47
C SER A 410 -5.79 -11.87 -20.68
N LEU A 411 -6.28 -12.24 -21.85
CA LEU A 411 -7.70 -12.55 -22.07
C LEU A 411 -8.05 -14.01 -21.78
N THR A 412 -7.08 -14.93 -21.72
CA THR A 412 -7.26 -16.38 -21.50
C THR A 412 -6.48 -16.86 -20.28
N GLY A 413 -7.08 -17.76 -19.48
CA GLY A 413 -6.41 -18.40 -18.36
C GLY A 413 -6.05 -17.43 -17.23
N GLY A 414 -5.29 -17.92 -16.25
CA GLY A 414 -4.91 -17.17 -15.05
C GLY A 414 -6.06 -16.98 -14.05
N ASN A 415 -5.75 -16.39 -12.90
CA ASN A 415 -6.78 -16.07 -11.91
C ASN A 415 -7.69 -14.96 -12.46
N VAL A 416 -9.00 -15.13 -12.27
CA VAL A 416 -9.99 -14.09 -12.53
C VAL A 416 -10.79 -13.79 -11.26
N HIS A 417 -11.38 -12.60 -11.22
CA HIS A 417 -12.28 -12.18 -10.16
C HIS A 417 -13.57 -11.61 -10.75
N LYS A 418 -14.72 -11.87 -10.13
CA LYS A 418 -16.01 -11.38 -10.60
C LYS A 418 -16.18 -9.91 -10.24
N ALA A 419 -16.61 -9.11 -11.21
CA ALA A 419 -16.81 -7.67 -11.05
C ALA A 419 -17.85 -7.40 -9.96
N GLY A 420 -17.55 -6.48 -9.06
CA GLY A 420 -18.37 -6.12 -7.91
C GLY A 420 -18.23 -7.02 -6.69
N GLN A 421 -17.59 -8.20 -6.82
CA GLN A 421 -17.30 -9.06 -5.67
C GLN A 421 -16.12 -8.51 -4.84
N PRO A 422 -16.07 -8.81 -3.53
CA PRO A 422 -15.01 -8.32 -2.65
C PRO A 422 -13.69 -9.08 -2.87
N PHE A 423 -12.60 -8.34 -2.99
CA PHE A 423 -11.23 -8.84 -2.96
C PHE A 423 -10.40 -8.12 -1.89
N THR A 424 -9.21 -8.65 -1.60
CA THR A 424 -8.31 -8.10 -0.59
C THR A 424 -7.23 -7.25 -1.22
N VAL A 425 -7.02 -6.04 -0.68
CA VAL A 425 -5.83 -5.22 -0.93
C VAL A 425 -5.08 -5.04 0.39
N ARG A 426 -3.79 -5.38 0.41
CA ARG A 426 -2.93 -5.22 1.60
C ARG A 426 -1.68 -4.45 1.27
N ALA A 427 -1.19 -3.70 2.24
CA ALA A 427 0.11 -3.04 2.18
C ALA A 427 0.61 -2.76 3.61
N THR A 428 1.92 -2.51 3.75
CA THR A 428 2.53 -2.18 5.03
C THR A 428 3.34 -0.89 4.86
N ALA A 429 3.08 0.11 5.69
CA ALA A 429 3.90 1.30 5.78
C ALA A 429 5.26 0.93 6.39
N VAL A 430 6.35 1.19 5.67
CA VAL A 430 7.71 0.85 6.11
C VAL A 430 8.63 2.07 6.08
N ASN A 431 9.63 2.06 6.96
CA ASN A 431 10.72 3.02 6.96
C ASN A 431 11.73 2.71 5.84
N SER A 432 12.78 3.53 5.71
CA SER A 432 13.82 3.36 4.67
C SER A 432 14.60 2.04 4.73
N SER A 433 14.58 1.36 5.88
CA SER A 433 15.18 0.03 6.08
C SER A 433 14.19 -1.13 5.88
N GLY A 434 12.96 -0.85 5.44
CA GLY A 434 11.92 -1.85 5.23
C GLY A 434 11.22 -2.35 6.50
N VAL A 435 11.46 -1.71 7.65
CA VAL A 435 10.81 -2.07 8.93
C VAL A 435 9.47 -1.34 9.05
N THR A 436 8.44 -2.03 9.53
CA THR A 436 7.09 -1.47 9.72
C THR A 436 7.10 -0.24 10.63
N THR A 437 6.53 0.86 10.16
CA THR A 437 6.28 2.06 10.96
C THR A 437 4.93 1.91 11.68
N THR A 438 4.94 1.36 12.89
CA THR A 438 3.72 1.02 13.62
C THR A 438 2.85 2.22 14.03
N SER A 439 3.44 3.42 14.09
CA SER A 439 2.72 4.66 14.39
C SER A 439 2.05 5.28 13.16
N TYR A 440 2.22 4.69 11.97
CA TYR A 440 1.52 5.15 10.77
C TYR A 440 0.00 4.98 10.95
N SER A 441 -0.71 6.11 10.92
CA SER A 441 -2.16 6.22 11.16
C SER A 441 -2.93 6.75 9.95
N GLY A 442 -2.28 6.80 8.78
CA GLY A 442 -2.90 7.27 7.55
C GLY A 442 -3.84 6.26 6.90
N THR A 443 -4.63 6.75 5.94
CA THR A 443 -5.53 5.98 5.09
C THR A 443 -5.25 6.37 3.64
N PRO A 444 -4.37 5.65 2.92
CA PRO A 444 -4.02 6.02 1.56
C PRO A 444 -5.23 5.88 0.64
N ALA A 445 -5.26 6.68 -0.43
CA ALA A 445 -6.19 6.50 -1.52
C ALA A 445 -5.67 5.45 -2.50
N ALA A 446 -6.58 4.74 -3.14
CA ALA A 446 -6.28 3.84 -4.25
C ALA A 446 -6.43 4.60 -5.59
N SER A 447 -5.34 4.69 -6.34
CA SER A 447 -5.31 5.27 -7.69
C SER A 447 -5.27 4.16 -8.73
N ILE A 448 -6.19 4.21 -9.69
CA ILE A 448 -6.24 3.28 -10.83
C ILE A 448 -5.87 3.96 -12.14
N THR A 449 -5.13 3.26 -12.98
CA THR A 449 -4.73 3.70 -14.32
C THR A 449 -4.80 2.53 -15.29
N HIS A 450 -4.77 2.78 -16.61
CA HIS A 450 -4.65 1.68 -17.57
C HIS A 450 -3.33 0.94 -17.39
N CYS A 451 -3.37 -0.40 -17.41
CA CYS A 451 -2.14 -1.19 -17.46
C CYS A 451 -1.49 -1.11 -18.84
N ALA A 452 -0.15 -1.01 -18.87
CA ALA A 452 0.60 -0.69 -20.08
C ALA A 452 0.71 -1.85 -21.09
N ALA A 453 0.54 -3.09 -20.64
CA ALA A 453 0.66 -4.29 -21.47
C ALA A 453 -0.29 -5.41 -21.00
N GLY A 454 -1.18 -5.84 -21.89
CA GLY A 454 -2.11 -6.93 -21.66
C GLY A 454 -3.38 -6.77 -22.49
N THR A 455 -3.85 -7.85 -23.10
CA THR A 455 -5.07 -7.82 -23.93
C THR A 455 -6.34 -7.50 -23.12
N ALA A 456 -6.28 -7.62 -21.79
CA ALA A 456 -7.37 -7.23 -20.89
C ALA A 456 -7.26 -5.79 -20.35
N CYS A 457 -6.21 -5.04 -20.67
CA CYS A 457 -5.96 -3.67 -20.16
C CYS A 457 -6.71 -2.56 -20.91
N GLY A 458 -7.44 -2.91 -21.98
CA GLY A 458 -8.25 -1.97 -22.76
C GLY A 458 -9.64 -1.74 -22.17
N GLY A 459 -10.40 -0.84 -22.79
CA GLY A 459 -11.78 -0.52 -22.39
C GLY A 459 -11.87 0.68 -21.43
N THR A 460 -13.04 0.90 -20.83
CA THR A 460 -13.28 2.00 -19.87
C THR A 460 -12.96 1.54 -18.46
N LEU A 461 -12.22 2.31 -17.66
CA LEU A 461 -12.00 1.94 -16.25
C LEU A 461 -13.32 2.03 -15.46
N GLY A 462 -13.59 0.99 -14.67
CA GLY A 462 -14.69 0.96 -13.73
C GLY A 462 -14.38 1.71 -12.44
N THR A 463 -15.31 1.64 -11.50
CA THR A 463 -15.17 2.23 -10.16
C THR A 463 -14.53 1.23 -9.22
N LEU A 464 -13.40 1.61 -8.60
CA LEU A 464 -12.80 0.88 -7.49
C LEU A 464 -13.32 1.45 -6.16
N SER A 465 -13.96 0.61 -5.35
CA SER A 465 -14.21 0.89 -3.94
C SER A 465 -13.05 0.35 -3.12
N TYR A 466 -12.45 1.19 -2.26
CA TYR A 466 -11.32 0.81 -1.42
C TYR A 466 -11.40 1.56 -0.09
N SER A 467 -11.56 0.81 1.00
CA SER A 467 -11.67 1.35 2.37
C SER A 467 -10.81 0.51 3.32
N PRO A 468 -9.51 0.80 3.44
CA PRO A 468 -8.61 0.01 4.26
C PRO A 468 -8.80 0.28 5.75
N THR A 469 -8.66 -0.77 6.54
CA THR A 469 -8.36 -0.66 7.97
C THR A 469 -6.85 -0.57 8.15
N ASN A 470 -6.41 0.25 9.10
CA ASN A 470 -5.01 0.37 9.49
C ASN A 470 -4.84 -0.22 10.90
N SER A 471 -3.97 -1.23 11.02
CA SER A 471 -3.56 -1.81 12.29
C SER A 471 -2.05 -1.77 12.39
N SER A 472 -1.53 -0.85 13.22
CA SER A 472 -0.10 -0.68 13.48
C SER A 472 0.76 -0.59 12.19
N GLY A 473 0.34 0.24 11.24
CA GLY A 473 1.05 0.44 9.97
C GLY A 473 0.74 -0.61 8.89
N VAL A 474 -0.06 -1.64 9.20
CA VAL A 474 -0.54 -2.63 8.22
C VAL A 474 -1.93 -2.25 7.75
N LEU A 475 -2.04 -2.00 6.44
CA LEU A 475 -3.25 -1.67 5.74
C LEU A 475 -3.90 -2.94 5.19
N THR A 476 -5.19 -3.14 5.44
CA THR A 476 -5.97 -4.25 4.88
C THR A 476 -7.37 -3.78 4.53
N ALA A 477 -7.75 -3.88 3.25
CA ALA A 477 -9.12 -3.74 2.77
C ALA A 477 -9.57 -5.10 2.23
N SER A 478 -10.42 -5.82 2.96
CA SER A 478 -11.00 -7.11 2.52
C SER A 478 -12.35 -6.95 1.81
N ASN A 479 -12.79 -5.72 1.61
CA ASN A 479 -14.05 -5.32 1.00
C ASN A 479 -13.83 -4.46 -0.26
N ALA A 480 -12.64 -4.50 -0.85
CA ALA A 480 -12.37 -3.76 -2.07
C ALA A 480 -13.21 -4.38 -3.21
N THR A 481 -13.85 -3.57 -4.04
CA THR A 481 -14.66 -4.04 -5.18
C THR A 481 -14.34 -3.23 -6.42
N TYR A 482 -14.42 -3.86 -7.60
CA TYR A 482 -14.22 -3.18 -8.88
C TYR A 482 -15.38 -3.49 -9.81
N SER A 483 -16.01 -2.46 -10.38
CA SER A 483 -17.33 -2.58 -11.01
C SER A 483 -17.34 -3.04 -12.47
N GLU A 484 -16.18 -3.24 -13.09
CA GLU A 484 -16.06 -3.45 -14.54
C GLU A 484 -15.15 -4.64 -14.86
N GLY A 485 -15.22 -5.15 -16.08
CA GLY A 485 -14.35 -6.20 -16.60
C GLY A 485 -12.99 -5.65 -17.06
N GLY A 486 -12.02 -6.54 -17.18
CA GLY A 486 -10.68 -6.23 -17.66
C GLY A 486 -9.65 -6.12 -16.53
N ALA A 487 -8.54 -5.44 -16.81
CA ALA A 487 -7.43 -5.29 -15.89
C ALA A 487 -6.97 -3.82 -15.84
N PHE A 488 -6.37 -3.41 -14.74
CA PHE A 488 -5.88 -2.05 -14.52
C PHE A 488 -4.60 -2.06 -13.70
N ASN A 489 -3.91 -0.93 -13.62
CA ASN A 489 -2.80 -0.73 -12.70
C ASN A 489 -3.30 -0.02 -11.44
N LEU A 490 -2.96 -0.54 -10.26
CA LEU A 490 -3.30 0.02 -8.96
C LEU A 490 -2.04 0.56 -8.25
N GLN A 491 -2.16 1.73 -7.64
CA GLN A 491 -1.17 2.30 -6.73
C GLN A 491 -1.85 2.90 -5.51
N LEU A 492 -1.32 2.64 -4.32
CA LEU A 492 -1.73 3.34 -3.10
C LEU A 492 -0.93 4.63 -2.94
N VAL A 493 -1.61 5.73 -2.65
CA VAL A 493 -1.00 7.05 -2.44
C VAL A 493 -1.61 7.70 -1.21
N ASP A 494 -0.78 8.03 -0.21
CA ASP A 494 -1.18 8.89 0.90
C ASP A 494 -0.62 10.29 0.70
N THR A 495 -1.53 11.25 0.50
CA THR A 495 -1.21 12.66 0.31
C THR A 495 -1.42 13.50 1.57
N SER A 496 -1.97 12.90 2.63
CA SER A 496 -2.47 13.62 3.82
C SER A 496 -1.64 13.36 5.08
N PHE A 497 -0.88 12.27 5.15
CA PHE A 497 -0.06 11.96 6.32
C PHE A 497 0.98 13.04 6.63
N ALA A 498 1.58 13.66 5.61
CA ALA A 498 2.52 14.77 5.75
C ALA A 498 1.88 16.12 5.36
N ALA A 499 0.59 16.31 5.67
CA ALA A 499 -0.11 17.55 5.34
C ALA A 499 0.31 18.77 6.16
N VAL A 500 0.97 18.58 7.32
CA VAL A 500 1.53 19.69 8.12
C VAL A 500 2.54 20.52 7.32
N ASP A 501 3.25 19.86 6.40
CA ASP A 501 4.27 20.47 5.53
C ASP A 501 3.69 20.89 4.16
N ALA A 502 2.37 20.98 4.00
CA ALA A 502 1.79 21.32 2.70
C ALA A 502 2.06 22.79 2.28
N SER A 503 2.34 23.66 3.24
CA SER A 503 2.42 25.12 3.06
C SER A 503 3.84 25.68 3.21
N ASP A 504 4.85 24.83 3.46
CA ASP A 504 6.24 25.23 3.73
C ASP A 504 7.16 25.18 2.48
N GLY A 505 6.58 24.81 1.33
CA GLY A 505 7.29 24.61 0.07
C GLY A 505 7.74 23.17 -0.21
N SER A 506 7.41 22.20 0.66
CA SER A 506 7.70 20.78 0.44
C SER A 506 6.94 20.21 -0.76
N THR A 507 7.70 19.59 -1.66
CA THR A 507 7.20 18.97 -2.89
C THR A 507 6.36 17.72 -2.60
N PRO A 508 5.49 17.30 -3.54
CA PRO A 508 4.79 16.02 -3.44
C PRO A 508 5.71 14.81 -3.23
N ALA A 509 6.92 14.81 -3.81
CA ALA A 509 7.88 13.71 -3.62
C ALA A 509 8.45 13.66 -2.19
N GLU A 510 8.62 14.82 -1.55
CA GLU A 510 9.03 14.90 -0.14
C GLU A 510 7.90 14.43 0.80
N ARG A 511 6.62 14.64 0.44
CA ARG A 511 5.48 14.40 1.35
C ARG A 511 4.70 13.12 1.13
N TYR A 512 4.52 12.68 -0.12
CA TYR A 512 3.61 11.59 -0.43
C TYR A 512 4.24 10.23 -0.16
N ILE A 513 3.43 9.32 0.36
CA ILE A 513 3.81 7.92 0.57
C ILE A 513 3.14 7.12 -0.53
N THR A 514 3.91 6.33 -1.28
CA THR A 514 3.37 5.56 -2.41
C THR A 514 3.73 4.08 -2.29
N SER A 515 2.88 3.22 -2.84
CA SER A 515 3.24 1.83 -3.15
C SER A 515 3.91 1.74 -4.51
N ALA A 516 4.53 0.59 -4.81
CA ALA A 516 4.75 0.19 -6.19
C ALA A 516 3.42 0.09 -6.94
N THR A 517 3.43 0.35 -8.24
CA THR A 517 2.29 0.09 -9.12
C THR A 517 2.20 -1.40 -9.43
N GLN A 518 1.01 -2.00 -9.31
CA GLN A 518 0.77 -3.39 -9.67
C GLN A 518 -0.39 -3.52 -10.66
N SER A 519 -0.25 -4.42 -11.63
CA SER A 519 -1.37 -4.81 -12.48
C SER A 519 -2.32 -5.69 -11.70
N VAL A 520 -3.61 -5.35 -11.75
CA VAL A 520 -4.71 -6.02 -11.07
C VAL A 520 -5.72 -6.50 -12.08
N GLY A 521 -6.06 -7.77 -12.03
CA GLY A 521 -7.00 -8.39 -12.95
C GLY A 521 -6.87 -9.91 -13.03
N ARG A 522 -7.63 -10.57 -13.90
CA ARG A 522 -8.63 -10.00 -14.81
C ARG A 522 -9.99 -10.06 -14.14
N PHE A 523 -10.72 -8.94 -14.15
CA PHE A 523 -12.11 -8.91 -13.74
C PHE A 523 -13.01 -9.40 -14.88
N VAL A 524 -13.98 -10.23 -14.53
CA VAL A 524 -14.99 -10.81 -15.43
C VAL A 524 -16.39 -10.51 -14.89
N PRO A 525 -17.47 -10.61 -15.68
CA PRO A 525 -18.82 -10.46 -15.16
C PRO A 525 -19.10 -11.42 -13.99
N ASP A 526 -19.96 -11.00 -13.07
CA ASP A 526 -20.41 -11.83 -11.96
C ASP A 526 -21.45 -12.85 -12.41
N HIS A 527 -22.45 -12.38 -13.15
CA HIS A 527 -23.55 -13.18 -13.67
C HIS A 527 -24.11 -12.60 -14.97
N PHE A 528 -25.04 -13.34 -15.58
CA PHE A 528 -25.81 -12.91 -16.73
C PHE A 528 -27.28 -12.69 -16.37
N ASP A 529 -27.81 -11.52 -16.73
CA ASP A 529 -29.23 -11.19 -16.65
C ASP A 529 -29.93 -11.41 -17.99
N PHE A 530 -31.24 -11.69 -17.94
CA PHE A 530 -32.08 -11.84 -19.12
C PHE A 530 -33.16 -10.77 -19.18
N THR A 531 -33.47 -10.34 -20.39
CA THR A 531 -34.67 -9.56 -20.70
C THR A 531 -35.40 -10.25 -21.84
N VAL A 532 -36.54 -10.88 -21.52
CA VAL A 532 -37.36 -11.61 -22.52
C VAL A 532 -37.85 -10.61 -23.58
N THR A 533 -37.60 -10.92 -24.84
CA THR A 533 -38.06 -10.12 -25.99
C THR A 533 -39.08 -10.86 -26.86
N ALA A 534 -39.18 -12.19 -26.74
CA ALA A 534 -40.29 -12.98 -27.26
C ALA A 534 -40.61 -14.15 -26.33
N THR A 535 -41.87 -14.20 -25.86
CA THR A 535 -42.39 -15.32 -25.07
C THR A 535 -42.64 -16.52 -26.00
N PRO A 536 -42.12 -17.71 -25.66
CA PRO A 536 -42.30 -18.90 -26.48
C PRO A 536 -43.76 -19.35 -26.49
N GLN A 537 -44.19 -19.85 -27.65
CA GLN A 537 -45.48 -20.50 -27.83
C GLN A 537 -45.23 -21.83 -28.55
N LEU A 538 -45.85 -22.91 -28.09
CA LEU A 538 -45.74 -24.25 -28.66
C LEU A 538 -46.74 -24.42 -29.80
N ARG A 539 -46.42 -25.25 -30.79
CA ARG A 539 -47.39 -25.66 -31.81
C ARG A 539 -48.19 -26.85 -31.31
N THR A 540 -49.47 -26.87 -31.61
CA THR A 540 -50.32 -28.06 -31.50
C THR A 540 -49.92 -29.15 -32.51
N PHE A 541 -49.14 -28.82 -33.55
CA PHE A 541 -48.73 -29.75 -34.59
C PHE A 541 -47.47 -29.31 -35.36
N GLY A 542 -46.71 -30.26 -35.93
CA GLY A 542 -45.43 -30.01 -36.59
C GLY A 542 -45.47 -29.41 -38.02
N SER A 543 -46.64 -29.21 -38.65
CA SER A 543 -46.75 -28.67 -40.02
C SER A 543 -48.07 -27.89 -40.26
N THR A 544 -48.36 -27.49 -41.51
CA THR A 544 -49.45 -26.56 -41.94
C THR A 544 -50.87 -27.10 -41.75
N CYS A 545 -51.26 -27.43 -40.52
CA CYS A 545 -52.64 -27.75 -40.18
C CYS A 545 -53.20 -26.71 -39.21
N THR A 546 -54.12 -25.87 -39.67
CA THR A 546 -54.63 -24.71 -38.94
C THR A 546 -55.78 -25.03 -37.97
N SER A 547 -56.25 -26.27 -37.91
CA SER A 547 -57.49 -26.66 -37.20
C SER A 547 -57.32 -27.79 -36.18
N ARG A 548 -56.09 -28.05 -35.70
CA ARG A 548 -55.82 -29.12 -34.72
C ARG A 548 -55.85 -28.57 -33.29
N SER A 549 -56.51 -29.27 -32.39
CA SER A 549 -56.57 -28.94 -30.94
C SER A 549 -55.91 -30.01 -30.06
N PHE A 550 -55.03 -30.85 -30.62
CA PHE A 550 -54.45 -31.99 -29.88
C PHE A 550 -53.14 -32.48 -30.49
N THR A 551 -52.27 -33.09 -29.69
CA THR A 551 -51.06 -33.84 -30.12
C THR A 551 -51.17 -35.29 -29.69
N TYR A 552 -50.67 -36.25 -30.48
CA TYR A 552 -50.60 -37.63 -30.02
C TYR A 552 -49.42 -37.83 -29.04
N PHE A 553 -49.55 -38.66 -28.01
CA PHE A 553 -48.39 -39.10 -27.24
C PHE A 553 -47.37 -39.76 -28.17
N GLY A 554 -46.09 -39.38 -28.07
CA GLY A 554 -45.02 -39.85 -28.94
C GLY A 554 -44.91 -39.08 -30.26
N GLN A 555 -45.79 -38.11 -30.51
CA GLN A 555 -45.72 -37.25 -31.68
C GLN A 555 -44.86 -36.01 -31.38
N PRO A 556 -43.87 -35.68 -32.23
CA PRO A 556 -43.09 -34.47 -32.08
C PRO A 556 -43.89 -33.21 -32.42
N PHE A 557 -43.73 -32.16 -31.62
CA PHE A 557 -44.25 -30.81 -31.84
C PHE A 557 -43.15 -29.76 -31.58
N GLY A 558 -43.24 -28.57 -32.20
CA GLY A 558 -42.20 -27.54 -32.13
C GLY A 558 -42.71 -26.20 -31.58
N TYR A 559 -41.96 -25.12 -31.81
CA TYR A 559 -42.34 -23.76 -31.42
C TYR A 559 -43.13 -23.03 -32.52
N ALA A 560 -44.27 -22.44 -32.16
CA ALA A 560 -45.01 -21.47 -32.96
C ALA A 560 -44.28 -20.12 -32.94
N THR A 561 -43.89 -19.69 -31.75
CA THR A 561 -43.00 -18.54 -31.50
C THR A 561 -41.76 -19.05 -30.78
N LEU A 562 -40.58 -18.82 -31.36
CA LEU A 562 -39.31 -19.20 -30.76
C LEU A 562 -39.01 -18.29 -29.55
N PRO A 563 -38.50 -18.84 -28.43
CA PRO A 563 -38.06 -18.00 -27.32
C PRO A 563 -36.90 -17.10 -27.76
N ARG A 564 -36.91 -15.85 -27.28
CA ARG A 564 -35.87 -14.84 -27.55
C ARG A 564 -35.68 -13.93 -26.33
N ALA A 565 -34.43 -13.65 -25.98
CA ALA A 565 -34.09 -12.77 -24.87
C ALA A 565 -32.77 -12.03 -25.12
N THR A 566 -32.64 -10.82 -24.57
CA THR A 566 -31.35 -10.13 -24.46
C THR A 566 -30.65 -10.59 -23.19
N VAL A 567 -29.40 -11.01 -23.32
CA VAL A 567 -28.50 -11.38 -22.22
C VAL A 567 -27.55 -10.23 -21.93
N THR A 568 -27.43 -9.85 -20.66
CA THR A 568 -26.59 -8.73 -20.21
C THR A 568 -25.58 -9.20 -19.16
N ALA A 569 -24.30 -8.90 -19.36
CA ALA A 569 -23.24 -9.13 -18.39
C ALA A 569 -23.32 -8.12 -17.24
N ARG A 570 -23.39 -8.61 -16.01
CA ARG A 570 -23.58 -7.79 -14.81
C ARG A 570 -22.45 -7.98 -13.81
N SER A 571 -22.18 -6.92 -13.05
CA SER A 571 -21.41 -7.02 -11.80
C SER A 571 -22.33 -7.51 -10.67
N ALA A 572 -21.75 -7.87 -9.54
CA ALA A 572 -22.51 -8.26 -8.33
C ALA A 572 -23.47 -7.15 -7.84
N GLY A 573 -23.20 -5.88 -8.19
CA GLY A 573 -24.07 -4.73 -7.93
C GLY A 573 -25.10 -4.45 -9.04
N ASN A 574 -25.32 -5.38 -9.99
CA ASN A 574 -26.22 -5.26 -11.15
C ASN A 574 -25.87 -4.14 -12.15
N ALA A 575 -24.70 -3.49 -12.03
CA ALA A 575 -24.22 -2.58 -13.06
C ALA A 575 -23.78 -3.35 -14.32
N LEU A 576 -23.99 -2.76 -15.49
CA LEU A 576 -23.56 -3.30 -16.78
C LEU A 576 -22.02 -3.40 -16.81
N VAL A 577 -21.50 -4.56 -17.20
CA VAL A 577 -20.07 -4.80 -17.42
C VAL A 577 -19.78 -4.65 -18.92
N THR A 578 -19.26 -3.48 -19.31
CA THR A 578 -19.08 -3.08 -20.70
C THR A 578 -17.81 -3.64 -21.34
N ASN A 579 -16.76 -3.91 -20.56
CA ASN A 579 -15.46 -4.38 -21.06
C ASN A 579 -15.40 -5.90 -21.27
N TYR A 580 -16.55 -6.57 -21.28
CA TYR A 580 -16.62 -7.99 -21.55
C TYR A 580 -16.77 -8.25 -23.07
N PRO A 581 -15.76 -8.84 -23.74
CA PRO A 581 -15.70 -8.87 -25.20
C PRO A 581 -16.73 -9.82 -25.80
N SER A 582 -17.30 -9.45 -26.95
CA SER A 582 -18.24 -10.27 -27.70
C SER A 582 -17.68 -11.65 -28.06
N SER A 583 -16.38 -11.77 -28.33
CA SER A 583 -15.73 -13.07 -28.57
C SER A 583 -15.81 -14.05 -27.40
N ARG A 584 -15.90 -13.54 -26.15
CA ARG A 584 -16.12 -14.36 -24.94
C ARG A 584 -17.59 -14.71 -24.76
N LEU A 585 -18.48 -13.78 -25.10
CA LEU A 585 -19.91 -14.04 -25.22
C LEU A 585 -20.23 -15.09 -26.32
N GLY A 586 -19.26 -15.55 -27.12
CA GLY A 586 -19.41 -16.63 -28.10
C GLY A 586 -19.21 -18.04 -27.56
N ALA A 587 -18.65 -18.14 -26.36
CA ALA A 587 -18.64 -19.37 -25.58
C ALA A 587 -19.96 -19.57 -24.81
N LEU A 588 -20.91 -18.61 -24.91
CA LEU A 588 -22.23 -18.72 -24.31
C LEU A 588 -22.99 -19.90 -24.90
N GLN A 589 -22.97 -21.01 -24.19
CA GLN A 589 -23.84 -22.13 -24.49
C GLN A 589 -25.20 -21.86 -23.86
N ALA A 590 -26.12 -21.32 -24.65
CA ALA A 590 -27.53 -21.33 -24.31
C ALA A 590 -28.04 -22.76 -24.42
N THR A 591 -28.10 -23.44 -23.28
CA THR A 591 -28.60 -24.81 -23.18
C THR A 591 -30.00 -24.76 -22.59
N LEU A 592 -30.93 -25.46 -23.24
CA LEU A 592 -32.26 -25.69 -22.70
C LEU A 592 -32.17 -26.83 -21.70
N THR A 593 -32.22 -26.51 -20.42
CA THR A 593 -32.18 -27.51 -19.36
C THR A 593 -33.51 -27.55 -18.64
N ASN A 594 -33.92 -28.73 -18.20
CA ASN A 594 -35.14 -28.98 -17.43
C ASN A 594 -36.45 -28.68 -18.18
N TYR A 595 -37.19 -29.76 -18.43
CA TYR A 595 -38.55 -29.70 -18.92
C TYR A 595 -39.44 -30.29 -17.83
N THR A 596 -40.30 -29.47 -17.25
CA THR A 596 -41.24 -29.93 -16.25
C THR A 596 -42.62 -30.10 -16.87
N PHE A 597 -43.26 -31.21 -16.50
CA PHE A 597 -44.64 -31.52 -16.84
C PHE A 597 -45.41 -31.68 -15.52
N ALA A 598 -46.43 -30.84 -15.27
CA ALA A 598 -47.21 -30.90 -14.02
C ALA A 598 -48.65 -31.36 -14.29
N PRO A 599 -49.03 -32.62 -14.04
CA PRO A 599 -48.50 -33.53 -13.03
C PRO A 599 -47.34 -34.40 -13.53
N ALA A 600 -46.42 -34.73 -12.62
CA ALA A 600 -45.16 -35.43 -12.88
C ALA A 600 -45.28 -36.91 -13.34
N THR A 601 -46.48 -37.37 -13.72
CA THR A 601 -46.72 -38.73 -14.21
C THR A 601 -46.27 -38.94 -15.65
N GLN A 602 -45.97 -37.86 -16.37
CA GLN A 602 -45.56 -37.87 -17.77
C GLN A 602 -44.11 -37.39 -17.92
N THR A 603 -43.41 -37.94 -18.92
CA THR A 603 -42.04 -37.53 -19.27
C THR A 603 -42.08 -36.76 -20.58
N LEU A 604 -41.41 -35.60 -20.63
CA LEU A 604 -41.16 -34.90 -21.88
C LEU A 604 -39.80 -35.35 -22.43
N ASP A 605 -39.82 -35.99 -23.60
CA ASP A 605 -38.64 -36.43 -24.31
C ASP A 605 -38.23 -35.35 -25.33
N LEU A 606 -36.91 -35.15 -25.44
CA LEU A 606 -36.33 -34.10 -26.25
C LEU A 606 -35.45 -34.70 -27.34
N ALA A 607 -35.81 -34.48 -28.60
CA ALA A 607 -35.03 -34.93 -29.73
C ALA A 607 -34.39 -33.73 -30.44
N GLY A 608 -33.06 -33.73 -30.56
CA GLY A 608 -32.31 -32.82 -31.45
C GLY A 608 -31.96 -31.43 -30.90
N THR A 609 -32.10 -31.15 -29.60
CA THR A 609 -31.81 -29.81 -29.06
C THR A 609 -30.33 -29.59 -28.80
N THR A 610 -29.66 -28.90 -29.71
CA THR A 610 -28.41 -28.21 -29.38
C THR A 610 -28.36 -26.85 -30.07
N ALA A 611 -28.12 -25.82 -29.25
CA ALA A 611 -27.81 -24.42 -29.56
C ALA A 611 -28.99 -23.50 -29.97
N ALA A 612 -29.32 -22.59 -29.05
CA ALA A 612 -29.77 -21.25 -29.45
C ALA A 612 -28.60 -20.50 -30.10
N THR A 613 -28.89 -19.60 -31.03
CA THR A 613 -27.88 -18.72 -31.63
C THR A 613 -27.83 -17.41 -30.87
N SER A 614 -26.62 -16.92 -30.61
CA SER A 614 -26.38 -15.58 -30.07
C SER A 614 -25.91 -14.64 -31.18
N THR A 615 -26.46 -13.43 -31.18
CA THR A 615 -26.00 -12.30 -32.01
C THR A 615 -25.62 -11.15 -31.08
N TYR A 616 -24.41 -10.62 -31.20
CA TYR A 616 -23.98 -9.54 -30.31
C TYR A 616 -24.64 -8.22 -30.67
N VAL A 617 -25.08 -7.51 -29.63
CA VAL A 617 -25.62 -6.15 -29.76
C VAL A 617 -24.53 -5.14 -29.42
N SER A 618 -23.77 -5.40 -28.35
CA SER A 618 -22.63 -4.59 -27.92
C SER A 618 -21.66 -5.45 -27.10
N SER A 619 -20.52 -4.88 -26.68
CA SER A 619 -19.75 -5.49 -25.60
C SER A 619 -20.62 -5.59 -24.35
N GLY A 620 -20.51 -6.70 -23.62
CA GLY A 620 -21.37 -7.01 -22.46
C GLY A 620 -22.82 -7.39 -22.75
N THR A 621 -23.33 -7.30 -23.99
CA THR A 621 -24.75 -7.56 -24.32
C THR A 621 -24.91 -8.41 -25.59
N ALA A 622 -25.69 -9.48 -25.50
CA ALA A 622 -26.01 -10.35 -26.64
C ALA A 622 -27.51 -10.61 -26.75
N ASP A 623 -28.02 -10.71 -27.97
CA ASP A 623 -29.36 -11.20 -28.26
C ASP A 623 -29.30 -12.72 -28.50
N VAL A 624 -30.13 -13.48 -27.79
CA VAL A 624 -30.16 -14.94 -27.87
C VAL A 624 -31.54 -15.38 -28.36
N GLN A 625 -31.54 -16.18 -29.43
CA GLN A 625 -32.76 -16.71 -30.04
C GLN A 625 -32.60 -18.21 -30.28
N ALA A 626 -33.63 -19.00 -29.97
CA ALA A 626 -33.65 -20.40 -30.40
C ALA A 626 -33.61 -20.48 -31.94
N THR A 627 -32.85 -21.43 -32.48
CA THR A 627 -32.76 -21.64 -33.94
C THR A 627 -34.04 -22.28 -34.50
N SER A 628 -34.33 -22.13 -35.78
CA SER A 628 -35.60 -22.59 -36.38
C SER A 628 -35.62 -24.07 -36.80
N THR A 629 -34.50 -24.79 -36.73
CA THR A 629 -34.37 -26.16 -37.25
C THR A 629 -34.20 -27.19 -36.13
N GLY A 630 -35.13 -28.15 -36.06
CA GLY A 630 -34.94 -29.41 -35.34
C GLY A 630 -35.41 -29.46 -33.88
N HIS A 631 -35.86 -28.37 -33.27
CA HIS A 631 -36.37 -28.39 -31.89
C HIS A 631 -37.77 -29.00 -31.84
N THR A 632 -37.82 -30.30 -31.57
CA THR A 632 -39.07 -31.00 -31.33
C THR A 632 -39.13 -31.55 -29.91
N LEU A 633 -40.27 -31.32 -29.29
CA LEU A 633 -40.67 -31.85 -28.00
C LEU A 633 -41.60 -33.03 -28.26
N THR A 634 -41.49 -34.06 -27.44
CA THR A 634 -42.40 -35.21 -27.52
C THR A 634 -42.85 -35.58 -26.12
N VAL A 635 -44.16 -35.62 -25.86
CA VAL A 635 -44.65 -36.22 -24.62
C VAL A 635 -44.55 -37.73 -24.76
N ARG A 636 -43.80 -38.37 -23.88
CA ARG A 636 -43.47 -39.79 -23.97
C ARG A 636 -44.72 -40.65 -24.07
N ARG A 637 -44.75 -41.50 -25.11
CA ARG A 637 -45.78 -42.53 -25.31
C ARG A 637 -45.44 -43.76 -24.50
N SER A 638 -46.38 -44.22 -23.68
CA SER A 638 -46.30 -45.52 -23.03
C SER A 638 -46.37 -46.65 -24.06
N THR A 639 -45.46 -47.62 -23.97
CA THR A 639 -45.39 -48.74 -24.92
C THR A 639 -46.32 -49.89 -24.56
N THR A 640 -46.83 -49.96 -23.33
CA THR A 640 -47.59 -51.13 -22.82
C THR A 640 -49.03 -50.80 -22.42
N THR A 641 -49.29 -49.57 -21.99
CA THR A 641 -50.58 -49.11 -21.46
C THR A 641 -51.01 -47.79 -22.10
N PRO A 642 -52.20 -47.69 -22.73
CA PRO A 642 -52.71 -46.43 -23.25
C PRO A 642 -52.88 -45.39 -22.14
N GLN A 643 -52.33 -44.20 -22.35
CA GLN A 643 -52.51 -43.05 -21.45
C GLN A 643 -53.89 -42.41 -21.71
N SER A 644 -54.59 -42.01 -20.65
CA SER A 644 -55.83 -41.22 -20.77
C SER A 644 -55.57 -39.87 -21.42
N VAL A 645 -56.62 -39.22 -21.93
CA VAL A 645 -56.55 -37.85 -22.44
C VAL A 645 -56.00 -36.93 -21.36
N LEU A 646 -55.10 -36.05 -21.77
CA LEU A 646 -54.45 -35.08 -20.90
C LEU A 646 -54.78 -33.68 -21.40
N ALA A 647 -55.76 -33.05 -20.74
CA ALA A 647 -56.26 -31.73 -21.05
C ALA A 647 -55.42 -30.62 -20.39
N GLU A 648 -55.50 -29.40 -20.91
CA GLU A 648 -54.78 -28.20 -20.43
C GLU A 648 -54.71 -28.06 -18.90
N ALA A 649 -55.85 -28.22 -18.21
CA ALA A 649 -55.91 -28.05 -16.75
C ALA A 649 -55.08 -29.10 -15.97
N GLY A 650 -54.64 -30.15 -16.65
CA GLY A 650 -53.82 -31.22 -16.12
C GLY A 650 -52.41 -31.22 -16.70
N TYR A 651 -51.88 -30.12 -17.24
CA TYR A 651 -50.45 -30.00 -17.52
C TYR A 651 -49.91 -28.56 -17.47
N SER A 652 -48.62 -28.42 -17.19
CA SER A 652 -47.85 -27.24 -17.57
C SER A 652 -46.52 -27.66 -18.19
N ILE A 653 -46.04 -26.93 -19.19
CA ILE A 653 -44.75 -27.20 -19.84
C ILE A 653 -43.85 -25.98 -19.61
N SER A 654 -42.72 -26.21 -18.95
CA SER A 654 -41.72 -25.16 -18.68
C SER A 654 -40.34 -25.53 -19.22
N VAL A 655 -39.52 -24.52 -19.55
CA VAL A 655 -38.14 -24.69 -20.06
C VAL A 655 -37.21 -23.69 -19.40
N ASP A 656 -36.06 -24.12 -18.89
CA ASP A 656 -35.01 -23.19 -18.45
C ASP A 656 -33.98 -22.98 -19.57
N TRP A 657 -33.72 -21.72 -19.88
CA TRP A 657 -32.56 -21.28 -20.64
C TRP A 657 -31.40 -21.02 -19.69
N VAL A 658 -30.33 -21.79 -19.81
CA VAL A 658 -29.09 -21.51 -19.09
C VAL A 658 -28.08 -20.97 -20.07
N VAL A 659 -27.53 -19.80 -19.75
CA VAL A 659 -26.39 -19.22 -20.47
C VAL A 659 -25.19 -19.28 -19.53
N SER A 660 -24.08 -19.84 -20.03
CA SER A 660 -22.85 -19.95 -19.24
C SER A 660 -21.61 -19.63 -20.06
N ASP A 661 -20.63 -18.98 -19.44
CA ASP A 661 -19.24 -18.91 -19.91
C ASP A 661 -18.38 -19.78 -18.98
N PRO A 662 -18.07 -21.03 -19.38
CA PRO A 662 -17.22 -21.92 -18.61
C PRO A 662 -15.72 -21.71 -18.92
N SER A 663 -15.34 -20.75 -19.78
CA SER A 663 -13.97 -20.68 -20.32
C SER A 663 -12.90 -20.45 -19.25
N GLU A 664 -13.24 -19.80 -18.13
CA GLU A 664 -12.32 -19.59 -17.01
C GLU A 664 -12.15 -20.84 -16.14
N THR A 665 -13.19 -21.67 -16.01
CA THR A 665 -13.15 -22.94 -15.27
C THR A 665 -12.51 -24.05 -16.12
N LEU A 666 -12.81 -24.10 -17.43
CA LEU A 666 -12.23 -25.06 -18.37
C LEU A 666 -10.73 -24.85 -18.59
N ALA A 667 -10.20 -23.66 -18.30
CA ALA A 667 -8.77 -23.41 -18.25
C ALA A 667 -8.05 -24.14 -17.08
N GLY A 668 -8.78 -24.82 -16.20
CA GLY A 668 -8.22 -25.63 -15.12
C GLY A 668 -7.65 -24.85 -13.93
N VAL A 669 -7.99 -23.56 -13.81
CA VAL A 669 -7.51 -22.69 -12.74
C VAL A 669 -8.39 -22.83 -11.51
N SER A 670 -7.83 -23.33 -10.40
CA SER A 670 -8.56 -23.51 -9.14
C SER A 670 -9.12 -22.18 -8.61
N GLY A 671 -10.39 -22.22 -8.18
CA GLY A 671 -11.12 -21.06 -7.65
C GLY A 671 -11.73 -20.13 -8.70
N ASN A 672 -11.53 -20.38 -10.01
CA ASN A 672 -12.28 -19.68 -11.06
C ASN A 672 -13.66 -20.33 -11.24
N GLU A 673 -14.71 -19.57 -10.98
CA GLU A 673 -16.09 -20.03 -11.16
C GLU A 673 -16.62 -19.78 -12.56
N THR A 674 -17.59 -20.60 -12.97
CA THR A 674 -18.35 -20.36 -14.20
C THR A 674 -19.26 -19.15 -14.01
N ILE A 675 -19.32 -18.30 -15.04
CA ILE A 675 -20.26 -17.18 -15.10
C ILE A 675 -21.52 -17.72 -15.75
N SER A 676 -22.67 -17.56 -15.11
CA SER A 676 -23.92 -18.08 -15.65
C SER A 676 -25.12 -17.20 -15.32
N GLY A 677 -26.22 -17.47 -16.02
CA GLY A 677 -27.53 -16.96 -15.72
C GLY A 677 -28.60 -17.92 -16.24
N THR A 678 -29.77 -17.90 -15.63
CA THR A 678 -30.90 -18.76 -16.00
C THR A 678 -32.15 -17.95 -16.24
N GLN A 679 -32.87 -18.23 -17.33
CA GLN A 679 -34.20 -17.71 -17.62
C GLN A 679 -35.18 -18.86 -17.76
N SER A 680 -36.15 -18.96 -16.85
CA SER A 680 -37.25 -19.93 -16.94
C SER A 680 -38.40 -19.38 -17.77
N PHE A 681 -38.89 -20.17 -18.71
CA PHE A 681 -40.16 -19.95 -19.42
C PHE A 681 -41.18 -20.94 -18.88
N SER A 682 -42.04 -20.50 -17.96
CA SER A 682 -43.07 -21.33 -17.35
C SER A 682 -44.38 -21.28 -18.13
N ASP A 683 -45.17 -22.34 -17.99
CA ASP A 683 -46.56 -22.41 -18.49
C ASP A 683 -46.70 -22.00 -19.97
N MET A 684 -45.81 -22.53 -20.82
CA MET A 684 -45.80 -22.18 -22.24
C MET A 684 -47.12 -22.54 -22.92
N ALA A 685 -47.76 -21.53 -23.51
CA ALA A 685 -49.03 -21.71 -24.22
C ALA A 685 -48.85 -22.44 -25.56
N PHE A 686 -49.90 -23.11 -26.01
CA PHE A 686 -50.00 -23.62 -27.37
C PHE A 686 -50.54 -22.54 -28.34
N ASP A 687 -50.40 -22.77 -29.65
CA ASP A 687 -50.94 -21.93 -30.73
C ASP A 687 -52.47 -21.92 -30.83
N THR A 688 -53.15 -22.73 -30.02
CA THR A 688 -54.61 -22.75 -29.84
C THR A 688 -55.00 -22.50 -28.39
N ALA A 689 -56.22 -22.01 -28.18
CA ALA A 689 -56.76 -21.74 -26.85
C ALA A 689 -57.10 -23.02 -26.04
N SER A 690 -57.21 -24.16 -26.71
CA SER A 690 -57.35 -25.47 -26.07
C SER A 690 -56.47 -26.51 -26.76
N HIS A 691 -55.76 -27.28 -25.96
CA HIS A 691 -54.93 -28.38 -26.40
C HIS A 691 -55.06 -29.61 -25.50
N GLU A 692 -54.91 -30.79 -26.11
CA GLU A 692 -54.93 -32.07 -25.43
C GLU A 692 -53.81 -32.99 -25.95
N PHE A 693 -53.22 -33.79 -25.07
CA PHE A 693 -52.46 -34.96 -25.49
C PHE A 693 -53.35 -36.20 -25.51
N ARG A 694 -53.31 -36.95 -26.62
CA ARG A 694 -54.16 -38.12 -26.86
C ARG A 694 -53.32 -39.36 -27.16
N TYR A 695 -53.70 -40.52 -26.63
CA TYR A 695 -53.04 -41.78 -26.99
C TYR A 695 -53.65 -42.35 -28.27
N GLY A 696 -52.92 -42.26 -29.39
CA GLY A 696 -53.43 -42.59 -30.71
C GLY A 696 -53.23 -44.04 -31.15
N GLN A 697 -54.08 -44.49 -32.07
CA GLN A 697 -53.81 -45.64 -32.94
C GLN A 697 -54.48 -45.44 -34.31
N LEU A 698 -53.97 -46.10 -35.35
CA LEU A 698 -54.61 -46.17 -36.65
C LEU A 698 -55.30 -47.53 -36.80
N ARG A 699 -56.57 -47.51 -37.16
CA ARG A 699 -57.35 -48.69 -37.53
C ARG A 699 -57.44 -48.76 -39.05
N LEU A 700 -57.04 -49.90 -39.60
CA LEU A 700 -57.23 -50.27 -41.00
C LEU A 700 -58.39 -51.27 -41.09
N GLY A 701 -59.42 -50.97 -41.88
CA GLY A 701 -60.56 -51.87 -42.08
C GLY A 701 -60.34 -52.83 -43.23
N SER A 702 -60.85 -54.06 -43.10
CA SER A 702 -60.99 -54.97 -44.24
C SER A 702 -62.05 -54.43 -45.20
N ALA A 703 -61.87 -54.68 -46.49
CA ALA A 703 -62.80 -54.26 -47.53
C ALA A 703 -63.01 -55.40 -48.54
N TYR A 704 -64.21 -55.50 -49.08
CA TYR A 704 -64.55 -56.46 -50.13
C TYR A 704 -65.37 -55.76 -51.22
N GLY A 705 -65.18 -56.18 -52.47
CA GLY A 705 -65.92 -55.66 -53.61
C GLY A 705 -65.72 -56.50 -54.88
N SER A 706 -66.36 -56.12 -55.98
CA SER A 706 -66.13 -56.69 -57.31
C SER A 706 -64.69 -56.51 -57.79
N ASP A 707 -64.20 -57.46 -58.58
CA ASP A 707 -62.97 -57.38 -59.38
C ASP A 707 -63.02 -56.29 -60.48
N LEU A 708 -64.19 -55.71 -60.75
CA LEU A 708 -64.41 -54.71 -61.80
C LEU A 708 -64.49 -53.27 -61.29
N VAL A 709 -64.52 -53.03 -59.98
CA VAL A 709 -64.69 -51.70 -59.37
C VAL A 709 -63.55 -51.40 -58.40
N ALA A 710 -63.14 -50.13 -58.32
CA ALA A 710 -62.13 -49.71 -57.37
C ALA A 710 -62.62 -49.91 -55.93
N LEU A 711 -61.79 -50.52 -55.09
CA LEU A 711 -62.15 -50.88 -53.72
C LEU A 711 -61.77 -49.75 -52.76
N ALA A 712 -62.75 -49.20 -52.05
CA ALA A 712 -62.53 -48.23 -50.98
C ALA A 712 -62.24 -48.95 -49.66
N VAL A 713 -61.00 -48.85 -49.19
CA VAL A 713 -60.53 -49.39 -47.91
C VAL A 713 -60.63 -48.29 -46.85
N PRO A 714 -61.45 -48.46 -45.78
CA PRO A 714 -61.59 -47.43 -44.76
C PRO A 714 -60.40 -47.43 -43.78
N LEU A 715 -59.91 -46.25 -43.46
CA LEU A 715 -58.93 -45.98 -42.41
C LEU A 715 -59.54 -45.03 -41.37
N GLU A 716 -59.25 -45.27 -40.09
CA GLU A 716 -59.75 -44.45 -38.99
C GLU A 716 -58.63 -44.22 -37.96
N THR A 717 -58.27 -42.97 -37.71
CA THR A 717 -57.46 -42.63 -36.54
C THR A 717 -58.35 -42.64 -35.30
N GLN A 718 -57.91 -43.34 -34.27
CA GLN A 718 -58.61 -43.47 -32.99
C GLN A 718 -57.75 -42.92 -31.86
N TYR A 719 -58.38 -42.62 -30.71
CA TYR A 719 -57.67 -42.33 -29.47
C TYR A 719 -58.30 -43.03 -28.28
N TRP A 720 -57.50 -43.28 -27.23
CA TRP A 720 -57.98 -43.84 -25.98
C TRP A 720 -58.71 -42.78 -25.14
N ASN A 721 -60.01 -42.97 -24.89
CA ASN A 721 -60.81 -42.03 -24.08
C ASN A 721 -60.76 -42.31 -22.57
N GLY A 722 -59.94 -43.28 -22.13
CA GLY A 722 -59.89 -43.78 -20.75
C GLY A 722 -60.47 -45.19 -20.59
N THR A 723 -61.39 -45.62 -21.47
CA THR A 723 -62.02 -46.95 -21.41
C THR A 723 -61.93 -47.75 -22.71
N SER A 724 -61.89 -47.07 -23.86
CA SER A 724 -61.82 -47.70 -25.18
C SER A 724 -61.19 -46.78 -26.21
N PHE A 725 -60.79 -47.36 -27.35
CA PHE A 725 -60.38 -46.58 -28.52
C PHE A 725 -61.62 -46.11 -29.29
N VAL A 726 -61.77 -44.79 -29.42
CA VAL A 726 -62.87 -44.14 -30.14
C VAL A 726 -62.35 -43.33 -31.33
N PRO A 727 -63.15 -43.07 -32.38
CA PRO A 727 -62.73 -42.26 -33.51
C PRO A 727 -62.25 -40.87 -33.10
N ASN A 728 -61.11 -40.42 -33.62
CA ASN A 728 -60.58 -39.10 -33.36
C ASN A 728 -61.15 -38.07 -34.34
N THR A 729 -62.37 -37.60 -34.10
CA THR A 729 -63.05 -36.62 -34.99
C THR A 729 -62.38 -35.26 -35.05
N ALA A 730 -61.43 -34.96 -34.16
CA ALA A 730 -60.62 -33.74 -34.22
C ALA A 730 -59.44 -33.85 -35.21
N ASP A 731 -59.08 -35.07 -35.68
CA ASP A 731 -57.95 -35.26 -36.59
C ASP A 731 -58.32 -34.91 -38.04
N HIS A 732 -57.84 -33.75 -38.49
CA HIS A 732 -57.93 -33.28 -39.87
C HIS A 732 -56.55 -33.16 -40.54
N CYS A 733 -55.50 -33.58 -39.83
CA CYS A 733 -54.12 -33.18 -40.12
C CYS A 733 -53.21 -34.39 -40.43
N THR A 734 -53.59 -35.57 -39.95
CA THR A 734 -52.85 -36.78 -40.29
C THR A 734 -52.95 -37.03 -41.80
N THR A 735 -51.80 -37.22 -42.42
CA THR A 735 -51.68 -37.62 -43.83
C THR A 735 -50.84 -38.88 -43.90
N LEU A 736 -51.16 -39.75 -44.85
CA LEU A 736 -50.47 -41.01 -45.04
C LEU A 736 -50.16 -41.19 -46.52
N ALA A 737 -48.88 -41.32 -46.85
CA ALA A 737 -48.47 -41.64 -48.21
C ALA A 737 -48.84 -43.09 -48.53
N THR A 738 -49.43 -43.37 -49.69
CA THR A 738 -49.74 -44.76 -50.07
C THR A 738 -48.49 -45.60 -50.29
N SER A 739 -47.32 -44.95 -50.44
CA SER A 739 -46.00 -45.59 -50.42
C SER A 739 -45.67 -46.33 -49.13
N SER A 740 -46.34 -46.01 -48.01
CA SER A 740 -46.16 -46.71 -46.74
C SER A 740 -47.12 -47.88 -46.57
N VAL A 741 -47.96 -48.18 -47.56
CA VAL A 741 -48.86 -49.34 -47.53
C VAL A 741 -48.18 -50.49 -48.24
N SER A 742 -47.87 -51.55 -47.51
CA SER A 742 -47.36 -52.79 -48.09
C SER A 742 -48.49 -53.74 -48.43
N LEU A 743 -48.39 -54.41 -49.57
CA LEU A 743 -49.33 -55.41 -50.05
C LEU A 743 -48.62 -56.76 -50.13
N ALA A 744 -49.13 -57.75 -49.39
CA ALA A 744 -48.52 -59.07 -49.30
C ALA A 744 -49.57 -60.18 -49.26
N ASN A 745 -49.13 -61.44 -49.29
CA ASN A 745 -49.99 -62.62 -49.20
C ASN A 745 -51.16 -62.62 -50.20
N PHE A 746 -50.87 -62.37 -51.47
CA PHE A 746 -51.83 -62.45 -52.57
C PHE A 746 -52.38 -63.89 -52.69
N ARG A 747 -53.71 -64.03 -52.83
CA ARG A 747 -54.43 -65.33 -52.82
C ARG A 747 -55.59 -65.34 -53.81
N GLY A 748 -56.04 -66.54 -54.17
CA GLY A 748 -57.37 -66.75 -54.75
C GLY A 748 -57.56 -66.31 -56.20
N GLY A 749 -56.46 -66.05 -56.94
CA GLY A 749 -56.47 -65.64 -58.35
C GLY A 749 -55.90 -64.24 -58.60
N LEU A 750 -55.70 -63.45 -57.55
CA LEU A 750 -55.06 -62.13 -57.63
C LEU A 750 -53.52 -62.27 -57.54
N ALA A 751 -52.80 -61.75 -58.52
CA ALA A 751 -51.33 -61.69 -58.53
C ALA A 751 -50.79 -60.35 -58.01
N ALA A 752 -49.47 -60.32 -57.76
CA ALA A 752 -48.81 -59.11 -57.27
C ALA A 752 -48.96 -57.96 -58.28
N CYS A 753 -49.34 -56.79 -57.78
CA CYS A 753 -49.52 -55.57 -58.56
C CYS A 753 -50.57 -55.63 -59.66
N GLU A 754 -51.52 -56.57 -59.60
CA GLU A 754 -52.78 -56.47 -60.34
C GLU A 754 -53.73 -55.44 -59.71
N THR A 755 -53.53 -55.09 -58.44
CA THR A 755 -54.16 -53.93 -57.79
C THR A 755 -53.10 -53.04 -57.15
N ALA A 756 -53.36 -51.73 -57.12
CA ALA A 756 -52.50 -50.72 -56.52
C ALA A 756 -53.33 -49.55 -55.99
N PRO A 757 -52.82 -48.77 -55.02
CA PRO A 757 -53.46 -47.52 -54.60
C PRO A 757 -53.58 -46.52 -55.77
N SER A 758 -54.76 -45.92 -55.95
CA SER A 758 -55.04 -44.99 -57.06
C SER A 758 -54.56 -43.55 -56.81
N ALA A 759 -54.13 -43.24 -55.59
CA ALA A 759 -53.63 -41.92 -55.18
C ALA A 759 -52.28 -42.08 -54.49
N THR A 760 -51.48 -41.01 -54.46
CA THR A 760 -50.14 -41.01 -53.83
C THR A 760 -50.19 -40.75 -52.32
N SER A 761 -51.27 -40.17 -51.81
CA SER A 761 -51.48 -39.92 -50.38
C SER A 761 -52.96 -39.93 -50.01
N MET A 762 -53.22 -39.99 -48.71
CA MET A 762 -54.55 -39.92 -48.11
C MET A 762 -54.51 -38.92 -46.96
N SER A 763 -55.46 -38.00 -46.93
CA SER A 763 -55.65 -37.06 -45.83
C SER A 763 -56.86 -37.47 -44.99
N PHE A 764 -56.70 -37.44 -43.68
CA PHE A 764 -57.79 -37.73 -42.75
C PHE A 764 -58.66 -36.49 -42.58
N SER A 765 -59.97 -36.68 -42.61
CA SER A 765 -60.97 -35.66 -42.27
C SER A 765 -61.88 -36.23 -41.19
N SER A 766 -61.99 -35.53 -40.07
CA SER A 766 -62.70 -36.00 -38.88
C SER A 766 -62.28 -37.42 -38.47
N GLY A 767 -60.97 -37.68 -38.54
CA GLY A 767 -60.35 -38.94 -38.18
C GLY A 767 -60.60 -40.10 -39.14
N ARG A 768 -61.15 -39.85 -40.32
CA ARG A 768 -61.46 -40.87 -41.34
C ARG A 768 -60.77 -40.57 -42.67
N ALA A 769 -60.29 -41.61 -43.32
CA ALA A 769 -59.80 -41.57 -44.70
C ALA A 769 -60.20 -42.86 -45.42
N ALA A 770 -60.11 -42.87 -46.75
CA ALA A 770 -60.31 -44.08 -47.54
C ALA A 770 -59.18 -44.24 -48.56
N MET A 771 -58.46 -45.36 -48.50
CA MET A 771 -57.54 -45.75 -49.56
C MET A 771 -58.34 -46.38 -50.70
N ARG A 772 -58.19 -45.87 -51.92
CA ARG A 772 -58.81 -46.49 -53.10
C ARG A 772 -57.80 -47.40 -53.78
N LEU A 773 -58.11 -48.68 -53.84
CA LEU A 773 -57.36 -49.66 -54.62
C LEU A 773 -58.00 -49.80 -56.00
N GLN A 774 -57.19 -49.71 -57.05
CA GLN A 774 -57.67 -49.87 -58.43
C GLN A 774 -58.22 -51.29 -58.64
N ALA A 775 -59.26 -51.41 -59.46
CA ALA A 775 -59.88 -52.69 -59.78
C ALA A 775 -58.86 -53.62 -60.48
N PRO A 776 -58.74 -54.90 -60.06
CA PRO A 776 -57.78 -55.82 -60.66
C PRO A 776 -58.18 -56.30 -62.06
N GLY A 777 -59.44 -56.10 -62.47
CA GLY A 777 -59.95 -56.49 -63.77
C GLY A 777 -60.57 -57.88 -63.78
N SER A 778 -61.35 -58.16 -64.83
CA SER A 778 -62.09 -59.42 -64.96
C SER A 778 -61.15 -60.63 -64.95
N GLY A 779 -61.44 -61.61 -64.09
CA GLY A 779 -60.66 -62.85 -63.99
C GLY A 779 -59.61 -62.85 -62.87
N ASN A 780 -59.32 -61.68 -62.27
CA ASN A 780 -58.32 -61.51 -61.22
C ASN A 780 -58.96 -61.41 -59.83
N ALA A 781 -60.02 -62.22 -59.60
CA ALA A 781 -60.63 -62.33 -58.28
C ALA A 781 -59.63 -62.91 -57.27
N GLY A 782 -59.71 -62.52 -56.01
CA GLY A 782 -58.74 -62.95 -55.00
C GLY A 782 -58.71 -62.05 -53.78
N SER A 783 -57.63 -62.11 -53.02
CA SER A 783 -57.42 -61.22 -51.86
C SER A 783 -55.96 -60.90 -51.65
N VAL A 784 -55.70 -59.76 -51.01
CA VAL A 784 -54.37 -59.31 -50.59
C VAL A 784 -54.43 -58.80 -49.14
N ASP A 785 -53.38 -59.05 -48.37
CA ASP A 785 -53.23 -58.50 -47.03
C ASP A 785 -52.47 -57.16 -47.14
N GLY A 786 -53.08 -56.08 -46.69
CA GLY A 786 -52.49 -54.74 -46.65
C GLY A 786 -52.04 -54.37 -45.24
N THR A 787 -50.85 -53.78 -45.13
CA THR A 787 -50.28 -53.32 -43.85
C THR A 787 -49.75 -51.90 -43.98
N VAL A 788 -50.11 -51.00 -43.08
CA VAL A 788 -49.56 -49.64 -43.04
C VAL A 788 -48.29 -49.61 -42.21
N GLN A 789 -47.15 -49.28 -42.83
CA GLN A 789 -45.83 -49.24 -42.21
C GLN A 789 -45.65 -47.97 -41.35
N LEU A 790 -46.28 -47.92 -40.17
CA LEU A 790 -46.32 -46.73 -39.31
C LEU A 790 -45.01 -46.43 -38.56
N GLY A 791 -44.23 -47.45 -38.25
CA GLY A 791 -42.96 -47.30 -37.53
C GLY A 791 -41.92 -46.44 -38.27
N ALA A 792 -40.87 -46.04 -37.56
CA ALA A 792 -39.68 -45.40 -38.16
C ALA A 792 -38.90 -46.38 -39.05
N THR A 793 -39.05 -47.68 -38.80
CA THR A 793 -38.49 -48.77 -39.61
C THR A 793 -39.64 -49.56 -40.23
N ILE A 794 -39.50 -49.93 -41.50
CA ILE A 794 -40.47 -50.81 -42.17
C ILE A 794 -40.30 -52.26 -41.69
N THR A 795 -41.37 -53.04 -41.74
CA THR A 795 -41.29 -54.50 -41.59
C THR A 795 -40.40 -55.09 -42.69
N ALA A 796 -39.48 -55.99 -42.33
CA ALA A 796 -38.59 -56.64 -43.28
C ALA A 796 -39.40 -57.34 -44.40
N GLY A 797 -39.02 -57.11 -45.66
CA GLY A 797 -39.72 -57.67 -46.82
C GLY A 797 -41.04 -56.97 -47.18
N ALA A 798 -41.39 -55.84 -46.54
CA ALA A 798 -42.57 -55.06 -46.91
C ALA A 798 -42.43 -54.48 -48.33
N VAL A 799 -43.29 -54.94 -49.25
CA VAL A 799 -43.33 -54.51 -50.64
C VAL A 799 -44.62 -53.75 -50.96
N ARG A 800 -44.55 -52.84 -51.93
CA ARG A 800 -45.69 -52.05 -52.45
C ARG A 800 -45.82 -52.19 -53.96
N CYS A 801 -47.01 -51.87 -54.45
CA CYS A 801 -47.33 -51.72 -55.87
C CYS A 801 -47.69 -50.26 -56.14
N SER A 802 -46.90 -49.55 -56.94
CA SER A 802 -47.11 -48.12 -57.23
C SER A 802 -48.18 -47.86 -58.30
N ALA A 803 -48.44 -48.84 -59.16
CA ALA A 803 -49.49 -48.84 -60.17
C ALA A 803 -49.81 -50.28 -60.58
N ILE A 804 -50.93 -50.50 -61.27
CA ILE A 804 -51.25 -51.80 -61.90
C ILE A 804 -50.17 -52.17 -62.92
N GLY A 805 -49.67 -53.41 -62.87
CA GLY A 805 -48.65 -53.95 -63.77
C GLY A 805 -47.21 -53.51 -63.47
N ALA A 806 -47.01 -52.67 -62.44
CA ALA A 806 -45.67 -52.26 -62.01
C ALA A 806 -44.93 -53.40 -61.31
N ALA A 807 -43.60 -53.40 -61.37
CA ALA A 807 -42.78 -54.25 -60.51
C ALA A 807 -42.95 -53.85 -59.04
N THR A 808 -42.87 -54.83 -58.14
CA THR A 808 -42.87 -54.56 -56.70
C THR A 808 -41.66 -53.74 -56.30
N SER A 809 -41.86 -52.79 -55.39
CA SER A 809 -40.77 -52.00 -54.80
C SER A 809 -40.88 -51.99 -53.27
N GLY A 810 -39.82 -51.60 -52.57
CA GLY A 810 -39.86 -51.48 -51.11
C GLY A 810 -40.91 -50.46 -50.64
N ALA A 811 -41.68 -50.83 -49.62
CA ALA A 811 -42.52 -49.88 -48.90
C ALA A 811 -41.65 -48.87 -48.13
N VAL A 812 -42.22 -47.70 -47.80
CA VAL A 812 -41.51 -46.63 -47.09
C VAL A 812 -42.09 -46.50 -45.67
N ALA A 813 -41.25 -46.14 -44.69
CA ALA A 813 -41.72 -45.83 -43.34
C ALA A 813 -42.62 -44.59 -43.37
N ALA A 814 -43.81 -44.68 -42.76
CA ALA A 814 -44.69 -43.53 -42.59
C ALA A 814 -44.16 -42.56 -41.51
N ASN A 815 -43.29 -43.02 -40.61
CA ASN A 815 -42.77 -42.26 -39.47
C ASN A 815 -43.88 -41.70 -38.56
N LEU A 816 -44.93 -42.51 -38.33
CA LEU A 816 -46.05 -42.22 -37.44
C LEU A 816 -46.15 -43.28 -36.31
N PRO A 817 -45.06 -43.59 -35.55
CA PRO A 817 -45.08 -44.65 -34.54
C PRO A 817 -46.11 -44.42 -33.44
N TRP A 818 -46.53 -43.17 -33.20
CA TRP A 818 -47.60 -42.81 -32.26
C TRP A 818 -48.99 -43.32 -32.65
N LEU A 819 -49.17 -43.83 -33.87
CA LEU A 819 -50.41 -44.45 -34.35
C LEU A 819 -50.33 -45.99 -34.40
N GLN A 820 -49.22 -46.60 -33.97
CA GLN A 820 -49.13 -48.06 -33.90
C GLN A 820 -50.09 -48.65 -32.86
N SER A 821 -50.70 -49.79 -33.17
CA SER A 821 -51.63 -50.48 -32.27
C SER A 821 -50.91 -51.58 -31.49
N LYS A 822 -51.67 -52.28 -30.65
CA LYS A 822 -51.23 -53.51 -29.98
C LYS A 822 -51.73 -54.72 -30.78
N ALA A 823 -50.87 -55.72 -31.02
CA ALA A 823 -51.28 -56.95 -31.69
C ALA A 823 -52.29 -57.72 -30.81
N PRO A 824 -53.20 -58.50 -31.40
CA PRO A 824 -54.00 -59.46 -30.64
C PRO A 824 -53.10 -60.36 -29.79
N GLY A 825 -53.28 -60.36 -28.47
CA GLY A 825 -52.45 -61.13 -27.52
C GLY A 825 -51.03 -60.59 -27.29
N GLY A 826 -50.63 -59.51 -27.95
CA GLY A 826 -49.33 -58.85 -27.73
C GLY A 826 -49.28 -58.09 -26.41
N THR A 827 -48.10 -57.58 -26.04
CA THR A 827 -47.89 -56.77 -24.80
C THR A 827 -47.57 -55.31 -25.09
N THR A 828 -47.13 -54.96 -26.30
CA THR A 828 -46.65 -53.62 -26.71
C THR A 828 -47.48 -52.99 -27.84
N PHE A 829 -47.50 -51.65 -27.90
CA PHE A 829 -48.16 -50.81 -28.92
C PHE A 829 -47.21 -50.39 -30.06
N ASP A 830 -46.56 -51.38 -30.66
CA ASP A 830 -45.54 -51.23 -31.72
C ASP A 830 -45.97 -51.85 -33.06
N GLN A 831 -47.25 -52.19 -33.20
CA GLN A 831 -47.74 -52.97 -34.33
C GLN A 831 -48.33 -52.11 -35.44
N ASN A 832 -47.93 -52.42 -36.66
CA ASN A 832 -48.46 -51.85 -37.88
C ASN A 832 -49.86 -52.43 -38.16
N PRO A 833 -50.89 -51.61 -38.42
CA PRO A 833 -52.25 -52.12 -38.66
C PRO A 833 -52.30 -52.84 -40.00
N SER A 834 -52.94 -54.02 -39.98
CA SER A 834 -53.11 -54.88 -41.16
C SER A 834 -54.56 -55.29 -41.34
N ALA A 835 -54.98 -55.48 -42.59
CA ALA A 835 -56.33 -55.89 -42.96
C ALA A 835 -56.32 -56.65 -44.30
N ARG A 836 -57.41 -57.37 -44.60
CA ARG A 836 -57.56 -58.10 -45.86
C ARG A 836 -58.46 -57.33 -46.82
N PHE A 837 -58.03 -57.25 -48.08
CA PHE A 837 -58.78 -56.66 -49.18
C PHE A 837 -59.13 -57.76 -50.18
N SER A 838 -60.43 -57.94 -50.45
CA SER A 838 -60.93 -59.04 -51.29
C SER A 838 -61.66 -58.51 -52.52
N PHE A 839 -61.37 -59.11 -53.67
CA PHE A 839 -61.97 -58.77 -54.97
C PHE A 839 -62.69 -59.99 -55.54
N GLY A 840 -63.96 -59.85 -55.95
CA GLY A 840 -64.69 -60.86 -56.72
C GLY A 840 -64.98 -62.19 -56.01
N GLN A 841 -64.79 -62.31 -54.68
CA GLN A 841 -64.95 -63.57 -53.95
C GLN A 841 -66.40 -63.98 -53.67
N HIS A 842 -67.34 -63.04 -53.65
CA HIS A 842 -68.76 -63.32 -53.44
C HIS A 842 -69.58 -62.84 -54.65
N LYS A 843 -69.91 -63.76 -55.56
CA LYS A 843 -70.75 -63.48 -56.74
C LYS A 843 -72.21 -63.70 -56.39
N SER A 844 -72.88 -62.67 -55.85
CA SER A 844 -74.34 -62.64 -55.70
C SER A 844 -74.92 -61.46 -56.48
N PRO A 845 -76.05 -61.61 -57.18
CA PRO A 845 -76.73 -60.50 -57.88
C PRO A 845 -77.04 -59.31 -56.96
N LEU A 846 -77.31 -59.57 -55.67
CA LEU A 846 -77.57 -58.54 -54.66
C LEU A 846 -76.31 -57.74 -54.26
N ILE A 847 -75.13 -58.37 -54.33
CA ILE A 847 -73.85 -57.71 -54.03
C ILE A 847 -73.44 -56.82 -55.22
N GLN A 848 -73.61 -57.30 -56.46
CA GLN A 848 -73.40 -56.49 -57.66
C GLN A 848 -74.30 -55.25 -57.74
N LEU A 849 -75.58 -55.36 -57.33
CA LEU A 849 -76.50 -54.21 -57.33
C LEU A 849 -76.17 -53.17 -56.25
N ARG A 850 -75.58 -53.56 -55.12
CA ARG A 850 -75.10 -52.63 -54.07
C ARG A 850 -73.78 -51.95 -54.45
N GLU A 851 -72.99 -52.56 -55.34
CA GLU A 851 -71.66 -52.08 -55.74
C GLU A 851 -71.67 -51.20 -57.01
N MET A 852 -72.79 -51.12 -57.73
CA MET A 852 -72.96 -50.27 -58.92
C MET A 852 -73.66 -48.91 -58.65
N TYR A 853 -74.13 -48.64 -57.43
CA TYR A 853 -74.85 -47.41 -57.06
C TYR A 853 -74.20 -46.65 -55.91
#